data_AF-A0A485KJY9-F1
#
_entry.id   AF-A0A485KJY9-F1
#
_cell.length_a   1.000
_cell.length_b   1.000
_cell.length_c   1.000
_cell.angle_alpha   90.00
_cell.angle_beta   90.00
_cell.angle_gamma   90.00
#
_symmetry.space_group_name_H-M   'P 1'
#
loop_
_entity.id
_entity.type
_entity.pdbx_description
1 polymer ?
#
loop_
_entity_poly.entity_id
_entity_poly.type
_entity_poly.pdbx_seq_one_letter_code
_entity_poly.pdbx_strand_id
1 'polypeptide(L)'
;MNFTAITTSPTLPGPITNVHENSATGGFLQFNITPPIDSGGCPLTNYTMYVYDISSNQFMVIGSSDLKIPSLYTVYLPYSNTRYIFQVEVRTQNIVGWSNRTSNFTFSTTAATLPGPPRSILSQEQTGGAVALRWLPPLDSGGVNIIGYKVYFRKTGDPSPFMLYRIATTNSVIVGPLYQKTAYDFIIVAINQLGVQMLPGLAINTSSYSIIEMENALWIPSALQAASKEIALLTTYYGSSIQSSQMFALGNTSEIATFVTTAVTLPSSPPVPLQMNYSSGSLLKLHALSPIDTGGAPVTGFRVFVQGIEVFEFFTLENIAQTDLLLESVVLIPGFAPSTWYNVSVMAINVKSVCEASSAGNMSPYGQFKTNVPSVPAPMASLTDAESTGGGMSLVWSAPFDRGVSMNDTLYYALYMSKINTNSWILLKNDTQTTYWVMGLDSETSYNFGVDVASSVGSAGIENMIVMTFKTSGISVPGPPAPPTFMNHTGGSITFNWNPPLDNGGEIVTSYIVEVQGFDQTQETANTWLTYAGLLAATSYNVRVSAVNIMGVGSPSMYAQFSTDIPSPAQPPSAPTIVSQSGGAVTLTFTPPVDTGGVPLSDLSYAIYANNVLVAQISQADLVALTAASSSSRQLTSLNLGIREMKLSETGRRLDSQAGVVVGNLNPSTQYTFQITTISSTGGMSAGSTQQSGSTSLPTKPGAPDPPLLVKSTGGLLSFSWSPVKDDGGTSILNYILQVTNIDTMRVASCEGLIFQCTLSALDSSSNFIANLQAVNVIGASDVSTAISVATTSDSPPSPPTRLVLVDLEPTTAYIEWVAPMDSGGNSLTNYVVELSTGGGTLFDQQVSPPSDPSARISTTINGLTPQTQYSVAVVCSHFCHKH
;
A
#
# COMPACT_ATOMS: atom_id res chain seq x y z
N MET A 1 -40.01 -21.14 127.15
CA MET A 1 -41.18 -20.40 126.61
C MET A 1 -41.25 -20.72 125.14
N ASN A 2 -42.30 -21.41 124.69
CA ASN A 2 -42.57 -21.63 123.28
C ASN A 2 -43.75 -20.73 122.91
N PHE A 3 -43.64 -20.00 121.81
CA PHE A 3 -44.78 -19.33 121.20
C PHE A 3 -45.11 -20.00 119.87
N THR A 4 -46.39 -20.03 119.54
CA THR A 4 -46.90 -20.41 118.23
C THR A 4 -47.44 -19.13 117.60
N ALA A 5 -46.98 -18.79 116.40
CA ALA A 5 -47.48 -17.64 115.65
C ALA A 5 -48.00 -18.10 114.28
N ILE A 6 -49.09 -17.48 113.85
CA ILE A 6 -49.68 -17.64 112.52
C ILE A 6 -49.17 -16.46 111.69
N THR A 7 -48.65 -16.73 110.49
CA THR A 7 -48.20 -15.68 109.58
C THR A 7 -49.38 -14.82 109.12
N THR A 8 -49.19 -13.51 109.07
CA THR A 8 -50.17 -12.54 108.56
C THR A 8 -50.32 -12.61 107.04
N SER A 9 -51.38 -12.01 106.48
CA SER A 9 -51.55 -11.83 105.03
C SER A 9 -50.37 -11.08 104.40
N PRO A 10 -50.05 -11.33 103.11
CA PRO A 10 -48.98 -10.62 102.41
C PRO A 10 -49.15 -9.09 102.50
N THR A 11 -48.06 -8.38 102.76
CA THR A 11 -48.01 -6.92 102.85
C THR A 11 -47.21 -6.33 101.69
N LEU A 12 -47.34 -5.02 101.43
CA LEU A 12 -46.44 -4.37 100.48
C LEU A 12 -44.99 -4.63 100.89
N PRO A 13 -44.08 -4.94 99.94
CA PRO A 13 -42.66 -5.09 100.25
C PRO A 13 -42.13 -3.80 100.89
N GLY A 14 -41.21 -3.94 101.84
CA GLY A 14 -40.52 -2.79 102.44
C GLY A 14 -39.72 -2.01 101.39
N PRO A 15 -39.44 -0.72 101.62
CA PRO A 15 -38.58 0.03 100.72
C PRO A 15 -37.17 -0.58 100.71
N ILE A 16 -36.48 -0.49 99.57
CA ILE A 16 -35.04 -0.80 99.54
C ILE A 16 -34.32 0.24 100.41
N THR A 17 -33.59 -0.23 101.40
CA THR A 17 -32.86 0.65 102.34
C THR A 17 -31.37 0.73 102.03
N ASN A 18 -30.84 -0.18 101.20
CA ASN A 18 -29.41 -0.26 100.96
C ASN A 18 -29.07 -0.23 99.45
N VAL A 19 -28.71 0.97 98.98
CA VAL A 19 -28.14 1.22 97.66
C VAL A 19 -26.75 1.80 97.89
N HIS A 20 -25.70 1.08 97.49
CA HIS A 20 -24.32 1.52 97.65
C HIS A 20 -23.72 1.85 96.29
N GLU A 21 -23.15 3.06 96.15
CA GLU A 21 -22.31 3.39 95.00
C GLU A 21 -21.14 2.42 94.94
N ASN A 22 -20.96 1.79 93.78
CA ASN A 22 -19.83 0.94 93.49
C ASN A 22 -18.75 1.74 92.73
N SER A 23 -19.15 2.52 91.74
CA SER A 23 -18.25 3.43 91.01
C SER A 23 -19.00 4.57 90.31
N ALA A 24 -18.32 5.70 90.09
CA ALA A 24 -18.80 6.84 89.34
C ALA A 24 -17.73 7.37 88.39
N THR A 25 -18.09 7.55 87.11
CA THR A 25 -17.28 8.23 86.10
C THR A 25 -17.98 9.51 85.64
N GLY A 26 -17.39 10.20 84.67
CA GLY A 26 -18.04 11.35 84.05
C GLY A 26 -19.36 10.96 83.37
N GLY A 27 -19.46 9.75 82.80
CA GLY A 27 -20.60 9.33 81.97
C GLY A 27 -21.35 8.08 82.40
N PHE A 28 -20.99 7.43 83.52
CA PHE A 28 -21.86 6.43 84.15
C PHE A 28 -21.76 6.41 85.68
N LEU A 29 -22.78 5.85 86.31
CA LEU A 29 -22.82 5.47 87.72
C LEU A 29 -23.14 3.99 87.85
N GLN A 30 -22.45 3.30 88.75
CA GLN A 30 -22.70 1.92 89.07
C GLN A 30 -23.00 1.76 90.55
N PHE A 31 -24.03 1.01 90.90
CA PHE A 31 -24.45 0.81 92.29
C PHE A 31 -24.91 -0.61 92.55
N ASN A 32 -24.66 -1.08 93.76
CA ASN A 32 -25.18 -2.34 94.28
C ASN A 32 -26.52 -2.11 94.96
N ILE A 33 -27.48 -2.98 94.66
CA ILE A 33 -28.81 -2.97 95.28
C ILE A 33 -29.01 -4.29 95.97
N THR A 34 -29.25 -4.25 97.28
CA THR A 34 -29.73 -5.43 98.00
C THR A 34 -31.27 -5.42 98.05
N PRO A 35 -31.93 -6.57 97.85
CA PRO A 35 -33.37 -6.69 98.05
C PRO A 35 -33.79 -6.14 99.43
N PRO A 36 -35.02 -5.61 99.57
CA PRO A 36 -35.52 -5.17 100.87
C PRO A 36 -35.51 -6.32 101.88
N ILE A 37 -35.22 -5.98 103.14
CA ILE A 37 -35.15 -6.94 104.25
C ILE A 37 -36.51 -7.63 104.46
N ASP A 38 -37.61 -6.90 104.23
CA ASP A 38 -38.97 -7.43 104.23
C ASP A 38 -39.53 -7.45 102.81
N SER A 39 -39.74 -8.66 102.26
CA SER A 39 -40.35 -8.85 100.95
C SER A 39 -41.88 -8.85 101.00
N GLY A 40 -42.50 -8.58 102.14
CA GLY A 40 -43.95 -8.65 102.32
C GLY A 40 -44.51 -10.08 102.28
N GLY A 41 -43.65 -11.09 102.48
CA GLY A 41 -44.01 -12.50 102.54
C GLY A 41 -44.15 -13.21 101.19
N CYS A 42 -43.84 -12.58 100.06
CA CYS A 42 -43.85 -13.18 98.71
C CYS A 42 -42.57 -12.82 97.92
N PRO A 43 -42.23 -13.54 96.83
CA PRO A 43 -41.14 -13.17 95.93
C PRO A 43 -41.38 -11.82 95.23
N LEU A 44 -40.31 -11.04 95.06
CA LEU A 44 -40.31 -9.79 94.30
C LEU A 44 -40.42 -10.10 92.80
N THR A 45 -41.29 -9.38 92.10
CA THR A 45 -41.54 -9.58 90.67
C THR A 45 -41.02 -8.43 89.83
N ASN A 46 -41.16 -7.18 90.27
CA ASN A 46 -40.57 -6.06 89.55
C ASN A 46 -39.91 -5.04 90.46
N TYR A 47 -39.04 -4.26 89.84
CA TYR A 47 -38.54 -3.00 90.37
C TYR A 47 -38.70 -1.90 89.31
N THR A 48 -38.82 -0.67 89.75
CA THR A 48 -38.67 0.54 88.92
C THR A 48 -37.68 1.48 89.59
N MET A 49 -36.71 1.97 88.82
CA MET A 49 -35.67 2.88 89.27
C MET A 49 -35.82 4.23 88.58
N TYR A 50 -35.66 5.27 89.38
CA TYR A 50 -35.74 6.65 88.95
C TYR A 50 -34.41 7.34 89.23
N VAL A 51 -33.94 8.10 88.24
CA VAL A 51 -32.89 9.11 88.43
C VAL A 51 -33.51 10.48 88.22
N TYR A 52 -33.25 11.36 89.18
CA TYR A 52 -33.60 12.76 89.12
C TYR A 52 -32.34 13.59 88.99
N ASP A 53 -32.28 14.36 87.92
CA ASP A 53 -31.26 15.36 87.73
C ASP A 53 -31.70 16.67 88.40
N ILE A 54 -30.91 17.12 89.38
CA ILE A 54 -31.19 18.33 90.15
C ILE A 54 -31.15 19.58 89.25
N SER A 55 -30.38 19.54 88.15
CA SER A 55 -30.21 20.67 87.24
C SER A 55 -31.34 20.82 86.22
N SER A 56 -31.97 19.73 85.78
CA SER A 56 -33.10 19.74 84.83
C SER A 56 -34.48 19.58 85.49
N ASN A 57 -34.55 19.33 86.80
CA ASN A 57 -35.78 19.21 87.60
C ASN A 57 -36.79 18.16 87.05
N GLN A 58 -36.29 17.05 86.50
CA GLN A 58 -37.13 15.96 86.00
C GLN A 58 -36.66 14.58 86.51
N PHE A 59 -37.63 13.73 86.85
CA PHE A 59 -37.40 12.31 87.13
C PHE A 59 -37.45 11.52 85.82
N MET A 60 -36.39 10.78 85.53
CA MET A 60 -36.30 9.84 84.42
C MET A 60 -36.38 8.41 84.97
N VAL A 61 -37.25 7.58 84.38
CA VAL A 61 -37.23 6.13 84.61
C VAL A 61 -36.06 5.56 83.82
N ILE A 62 -35.12 4.96 84.53
CA ILE A 62 -33.85 4.47 83.95
C ILE A 62 -33.76 2.94 83.96
N GLY A 63 -34.68 2.26 84.65
CA GLY A 63 -34.79 0.81 84.61
C GLY A 63 -36.09 0.31 85.21
N SER A 64 -36.77 -0.60 84.51
CA SER A 64 -37.92 -1.36 85.00
C SER A 64 -37.85 -2.77 84.44
N SER A 65 -38.00 -3.80 85.27
CA SER A 65 -37.89 -5.22 84.85
C SER A 65 -38.92 -6.11 85.53
N ASP A 66 -39.34 -7.17 84.84
CA ASP A 66 -40.28 -8.22 85.30
C ASP A 66 -39.59 -9.41 86.05
N LEU A 67 -38.29 -9.31 86.36
CA LEU A 67 -37.51 -10.35 87.07
C LEU A 67 -36.46 -9.77 88.03
N LYS A 68 -35.99 -10.62 88.99
CA LYS A 68 -35.04 -10.41 90.10
C LYS A 68 -34.22 -9.10 90.03
N ILE A 69 -34.26 -8.33 91.12
CA ILE A 69 -33.44 -7.12 91.31
C ILE A 69 -31.97 -7.47 91.08
N PRO A 70 -31.28 -6.79 90.15
CA PRO A 70 -29.87 -7.04 89.90
C PRO A 70 -29.05 -6.60 91.11
N SER A 71 -28.07 -7.42 91.51
CA SER A 71 -27.18 -7.08 92.61
C SER A 71 -26.28 -5.89 92.30
N LEU A 72 -26.02 -5.60 91.02
CA LEU A 72 -25.22 -4.50 90.50
C LEU A 72 -25.93 -3.90 89.27
N TYR A 73 -26.05 -2.59 89.22
CA TYR A 73 -26.71 -1.87 88.12
C TYR A 73 -25.87 -0.69 87.64
N THR A 74 -25.82 -0.46 86.33
CA THR A 74 -25.07 0.63 85.69
C THR A 74 -26.03 1.57 84.95
N VAL A 75 -25.93 2.86 85.22
CA VAL A 75 -26.70 3.94 84.58
C VAL A 75 -25.74 4.82 83.81
N TYR A 76 -26.01 5.04 82.53
CA TYR A 76 -25.24 5.97 81.70
C TYR A 76 -25.90 7.34 81.72
N LEU A 77 -25.10 8.38 81.97
CA LEU A 77 -25.59 9.72 82.25
C LEU A 77 -25.00 10.75 81.28
N PRO A 78 -25.79 11.75 80.86
CA PRO A 78 -25.39 12.67 79.81
C PRO A 78 -24.38 13.74 80.26
N TYR A 79 -24.28 14.04 81.56
CA TYR A 79 -23.50 15.16 82.08
C TYR A 79 -22.54 14.77 83.21
N SER A 80 -21.28 15.19 83.06
CA SER A 80 -20.23 15.11 84.08
C SER A 80 -20.37 16.20 85.16
N ASN A 81 -19.67 16.05 86.30
CA ASN A 81 -19.74 16.95 87.46
C ASN A 81 -21.17 17.29 87.93
N THR A 82 -22.13 16.39 87.71
CA THR A 82 -23.55 16.64 87.94
C THR A 82 -24.05 15.75 89.07
N ARG A 83 -24.86 16.32 89.97
CA ARG A 83 -25.44 15.61 91.10
C ARG A 83 -26.82 15.08 90.76
N TYR A 84 -27.00 13.77 90.95
CA TYR A 84 -28.24 13.05 90.69
C TYR A 84 -28.82 12.48 91.98
N ILE A 85 -30.15 12.41 92.05
CA ILE A 85 -30.89 11.75 93.12
C ILE A 85 -31.47 10.44 92.58
N PHE A 86 -31.26 9.35 93.29
CA PHE A 86 -31.70 8.03 92.93
C PHE A 86 -32.78 7.54 93.89
N GLN A 87 -33.87 6.98 93.32
CA GLN A 87 -34.96 6.36 94.07
C GLN A 87 -35.37 5.04 93.42
N VAL A 88 -35.70 4.04 94.23
CA VAL A 88 -36.20 2.73 93.75
C VAL A 88 -37.51 2.37 94.45
N GLU A 89 -38.41 1.72 93.72
CA GLU A 89 -39.58 1.07 94.27
C GLU A 89 -39.71 -0.36 93.72
N VAL A 90 -40.29 -1.26 94.51
CA VAL A 90 -40.39 -2.69 94.19
C VAL A 90 -41.82 -3.21 94.39
N ARG A 91 -42.21 -4.25 93.67
CA ARG A 91 -43.51 -4.92 93.82
C ARG A 91 -43.35 -6.44 93.90
N THR A 92 -44.31 -7.11 94.54
CA THR A 92 -44.33 -8.57 94.75
C THR A 92 -45.42 -9.26 93.90
N GLN A 93 -45.32 -10.58 93.77
CA GLN A 93 -46.19 -11.38 92.88
C GLN A 93 -47.69 -11.31 93.19
N ASN A 94 -48.06 -11.15 94.47
CA ASN A 94 -49.43 -11.32 94.95
C ASN A 94 -50.11 -10.00 95.39
N ILE A 95 -49.52 -8.84 95.08
CA ILE A 95 -50.05 -7.52 95.48
C ILE A 95 -50.00 -6.51 94.32
N VAL A 96 -51.10 -5.80 94.10
CA VAL A 96 -51.23 -4.76 93.07
C VAL A 96 -50.80 -3.41 93.65
N GLY A 97 -49.50 -3.19 93.79
CA GLY A 97 -48.96 -1.92 94.27
C GLY A 97 -47.43 -1.93 94.40
N TRP A 98 -46.83 -0.76 94.21
CA TRP A 98 -45.40 -0.54 94.45
C TRP A 98 -45.15 -0.24 95.93
N SER A 99 -43.97 -0.61 96.44
CA SER A 99 -43.48 -0.12 97.72
C SER A 99 -43.42 1.41 97.74
N ASN A 100 -43.31 2.00 98.92
CA ASN A 100 -42.83 3.37 98.99
C ASN A 100 -41.45 3.46 98.32
N ARG A 101 -41.17 4.60 97.67
CA ARG A 101 -39.84 4.87 97.13
C ARG A 101 -38.80 4.87 98.26
N THR A 102 -37.59 4.43 97.94
CA THR A 102 -36.46 4.55 98.86
C THR A 102 -36.25 5.98 99.32
N SER A 103 -35.55 6.16 100.45
CA SER A 103 -34.95 7.46 100.78
C SER A 103 -34.08 7.98 99.64
N ASN A 104 -33.98 9.30 99.49
CA ASN A 104 -33.13 9.93 98.47
C ASN A 104 -31.67 9.53 98.67
N PHE A 105 -31.11 8.80 97.72
CA PHE A 105 -29.67 8.60 97.62
C PHE A 105 -29.11 9.59 96.62
N THR A 106 -28.10 10.37 96.99
CA THR A 106 -27.50 11.33 96.07
C THR A 106 -26.12 10.86 95.63
N PHE A 107 -25.88 10.85 94.33
CA PHE A 107 -24.60 10.52 93.73
C PHE A 107 -24.15 11.70 92.86
N SER A 108 -22.85 11.82 92.61
CA SER A 108 -22.32 12.82 91.70
C SER A 108 -21.46 12.14 90.66
N THR A 109 -21.68 12.47 89.37
CA THR A 109 -20.71 12.09 88.34
C THR A 109 -19.40 12.83 88.60
N THR A 110 -18.29 12.18 88.27
CA THR A 110 -16.96 12.81 88.38
C THR A 110 -16.74 13.78 87.21
N ALA A 111 -15.56 14.39 87.14
CA ALA A 111 -15.18 15.18 85.96
C ALA A 111 -15.28 14.32 84.69
N ALA A 112 -15.50 14.98 83.54
CA ALA A 112 -15.63 14.29 82.27
C ALA A 112 -14.48 13.27 82.08
N THR A 113 -14.82 12.09 81.56
CA THR A 113 -13.88 11.00 81.27
C THR A 113 -13.82 10.73 79.78
N LEU A 114 -12.88 9.89 79.34
CA LEU A 114 -12.86 9.43 77.96
C LEU A 114 -14.07 8.52 77.67
N PRO A 115 -14.54 8.46 76.42
CA PRO A 115 -15.67 7.61 76.06
C PRO A 115 -15.38 6.12 76.26
N GLY A 116 -16.43 5.36 76.52
CA GLY A 116 -16.41 3.91 76.38
C GLY A 116 -16.29 3.45 74.92
N PRO A 117 -16.27 2.14 74.68
CA PRO A 117 -16.09 1.61 73.34
C PRO A 117 -17.35 1.73 72.48
N PRO A 118 -17.21 2.14 71.20
CA PRO A 118 -18.27 1.96 70.21
C PRO A 118 -18.66 0.48 70.10
N ARG A 119 -19.92 0.22 69.74
CA ARG A 119 -20.50 -1.13 69.78
C ARG A 119 -21.09 -1.54 68.45
N SER A 120 -21.23 -2.85 68.26
CA SER A 120 -21.96 -3.44 67.14
C SER A 120 -21.51 -2.86 65.80
N ILE A 121 -20.23 -3.02 65.47
CA ILE A 121 -19.74 -2.67 64.14
C ILE A 121 -20.34 -3.67 63.16
N LEU A 122 -21.10 -3.15 62.21
CA LEU A 122 -21.76 -3.91 61.16
C LEU A 122 -21.28 -3.38 59.81
N SER A 123 -21.20 -4.26 58.81
CA SER A 123 -21.11 -3.83 57.42
C SER A 123 -22.52 -3.66 56.85
N GLN A 124 -22.78 -2.53 56.20
CA GLN A 124 -24.01 -2.30 55.44
C GLN A 124 -23.91 -2.91 54.06
N GLU A 125 -22.78 -2.68 53.39
CA GLU A 125 -22.44 -3.21 52.07
C GLU A 125 -20.94 -3.51 51.97
N GLN A 126 -20.60 -4.56 51.21
CA GLN A 126 -19.23 -4.97 50.94
C GLN A 126 -19.10 -5.15 49.42
N THR A 127 -18.14 -4.46 48.83
CA THR A 127 -17.82 -4.59 47.41
C THR A 127 -16.46 -5.26 47.26
N GLY A 128 -15.97 -5.37 46.03
CA GLY A 128 -14.59 -5.82 45.81
C GLY A 128 -13.57 -4.84 46.39
N GLY A 129 -13.90 -3.53 46.44
CA GLY A 129 -12.93 -2.47 46.72
C GLY A 129 -13.20 -1.62 47.96
N ALA A 130 -14.31 -1.83 48.65
CA ALA A 130 -14.64 -1.08 49.86
C ALA A 130 -15.55 -1.85 50.83
N VAL A 131 -15.55 -1.40 52.08
CA VAL A 131 -16.47 -1.86 53.13
C VAL A 131 -17.19 -0.65 53.73
N ALA A 132 -18.52 -0.63 53.65
CA ALA A 132 -19.35 0.39 54.28
C ALA A 132 -19.67 -0.03 55.73
N LEU A 133 -19.05 0.64 56.70
CA LEU A 133 -19.19 0.38 58.13
C LEU A 133 -20.28 1.25 58.76
N ARG A 134 -21.01 0.68 59.72
CA ARG A 134 -21.92 1.39 60.63
C ARG A 134 -21.80 0.82 62.04
N TRP A 135 -21.90 1.66 63.06
CA TRP A 135 -21.79 1.22 64.46
C TRP A 135 -22.75 1.99 65.37
N LEU A 136 -22.94 1.46 66.57
CA LEU A 136 -23.64 2.14 67.65
C LEU A 136 -22.64 2.99 68.46
N PRO A 137 -23.05 4.18 68.93
CA PRO A 137 -22.22 4.99 69.82
C PRO A 137 -21.95 4.22 71.13
N PRO A 138 -20.89 4.61 71.87
CA PRO A 138 -20.66 4.05 73.20
C PRO A 138 -21.84 4.35 74.14
N LEU A 139 -22.11 3.42 75.07
CA LEU A 139 -23.12 3.67 76.11
C LEU A 139 -22.64 4.75 77.08
N ASP A 140 -21.34 4.74 77.41
CA ASP A 140 -20.67 5.77 78.19
C ASP A 140 -20.00 6.79 77.27
N SER A 141 -20.53 8.02 77.21
CA SER A 141 -19.92 9.11 76.46
C SER A 141 -18.78 9.81 77.22
N GLY A 142 -18.57 9.45 78.49
CA GLY A 142 -17.71 10.14 79.42
C GLY A 142 -18.33 11.39 80.04
N GLY A 143 -19.64 11.59 79.89
CA GLY A 143 -20.39 12.72 80.49
C GLY A 143 -20.32 14.02 79.67
N VAL A 144 -19.88 13.92 78.42
CA VAL A 144 -19.83 14.99 77.43
C VAL A 144 -20.10 14.39 76.03
N ASN A 145 -20.49 15.23 75.07
CA ASN A 145 -20.90 14.74 73.75
C ASN A 145 -19.75 14.11 72.95
N ILE A 146 -20.07 13.04 72.23
CA ILE A 146 -19.19 12.45 71.20
C ILE A 146 -19.16 13.40 69.99
N ILE A 147 -17.96 13.78 69.56
CA ILE A 147 -17.73 14.71 68.44
C ILE A 147 -17.21 14.01 67.19
N GLY A 148 -16.82 12.73 67.30
CA GLY A 148 -16.40 11.92 66.16
C GLY A 148 -15.85 10.55 66.56
N TYR A 149 -15.35 9.82 65.57
CA TYR A 149 -14.83 8.46 65.69
C TYR A 149 -13.59 8.30 64.84
N LYS A 150 -12.53 7.71 65.42
CA LYS A 150 -11.37 7.24 64.66
C LYS A 150 -11.64 5.84 64.18
N VAL A 151 -11.53 5.63 62.87
CA VAL A 151 -11.72 4.34 62.24
C VAL A 151 -10.35 3.82 61.83
N TYR A 152 -9.98 2.66 62.37
CA TYR A 152 -8.75 1.99 62.03
C TYR A 152 -9.02 0.66 61.35
N PHE A 153 -8.07 0.23 60.52
CA PHE A 153 -8.16 -1.03 59.80
C PHE A 153 -6.78 -1.68 59.61
N ARG A 154 -6.78 -2.98 59.33
CA ARG A 154 -5.61 -3.72 58.83
C ARG A 154 -6.08 -4.97 58.10
N LYS A 155 -5.21 -5.59 57.31
CA LYS A 155 -5.48 -6.91 56.76
C LYS A 155 -5.53 -7.95 57.89
N THR A 156 -6.52 -8.84 57.88
CA THR A 156 -6.66 -9.86 58.91
C THR A 156 -5.46 -10.79 58.91
N GLY A 157 -4.89 -11.03 60.09
CA GLY A 157 -3.68 -11.84 60.26
C GLY A 157 -2.36 -11.11 60.02
N ASP A 158 -2.39 -9.83 59.62
CA ASP A 158 -1.20 -8.99 59.54
C ASP A 158 -0.72 -8.62 60.96
N PRO A 159 0.56 -8.90 61.31
CA PRO A 159 1.11 -8.53 62.62
C PRO A 159 1.28 -7.01 62.79
N SER A 160 1.15 -6.22 61.72
CA SER A 160 1.26 -4.77 61.73
C SER A 160 0.16 -4.13 62.58
N PRO A 161 0.45 -2.95 63.18
CA PRO A 161 -0.54 -2.23 63.96
C PRO A 161 -1.65 -1.67 63.06
N PHE A 162 -2.85 -1.50 63.64
CA PHE A 162 -4.03 -0.97 62.95
C PHE A 162 -3.79 0.43 62.37
N MET A 163 -3.90 0.59 61.05
CA MET A 163 -3.71 1.90 60.43
C MET A 163 -4.94 2.80 60.61
N LEU A 164 -4.73 4.07 60.94
CA LEU A 164 -5.80 5.07 60.98
C LEU A 164 -6.26 5.35 59.55
N TYR A 165 -7.53 5.08 59.25
CA TYR A 165 -8.12 5.41 57.95
C TYR A 165 -8.57 6.88 57.92
N ARG A 166 -9.52 7.25 58.80
CA ARG A 166 -10.00 8.63 58.94
C ARG A 166 -10.70 8.88 60.27
N ILE A 167 -10.98 10.16 60.53
CA ILE A 167 -11.87 10.59 61.60
C ILE A 167 -13.26 10.85 60.99
N ALA A 168 -14.24 10.04 61.37
CA ALA A 168 -15.64 10.20 60.97
C ALA A 168 -16.39 11.06 61.98
N THR A 169 -17.21 12.00 61.53
CA THR A 169 -18.11 12.79 62.38
C THR A 169 -19.46 12.10 62.61
N THR A 170 -19.71 11.01 61.89
CA THR A 170 -20.93 10.20 61.91
C THR A 170 -20.62 8.77 62.33
N ASN A 171 -21.66 8.01 62.67
CA ASN A 171 -21.56 6.61 63.07
C ASN A 171 -21.48 5.63 61.88
N SER A 172 -20.99 6.10 60.73
CA SER A 172 -20.84 5.31 59.51
C SER A 172 -19.74 5.87 58.64
N VAL A 173 -19.06 5.00 57.88
CA VAL A 173 -18.00 5.38 56.95
C VAL A 173 -17.83 4.31 55.86
N ILE A 174 -17.45 4.70 54.64
CA ILE A 174 -16.98 3.76 53.62
C ILE A 174 -15.45 3.73 53.68
N VAL A 175 -14.88 2.54 53.85
CA VAL A 175 -13.42 2.33 53.89
C VAL A 175 -12.95 1.71 52.59
N GLY A 176 -12.10 2.44 51.87
CA GLY A 176 -11.51 2.06 50.59
C GLY A 176 -10.35 3.00 50.21
N PRO A 177 -9.52 2.65 49.21
CA PRO A 177 -9.59 1.44 48.40
C PRO A 177 -9.04 0.20 49.12
N LEU A 178 -9.66 -0.96 48.90
CA LEU A 178 -9.29 -2.26 49.44
C LEU A 178 -9.10 -3.28 48.32
N TYR A 179 -8.30 -4.33 48.55
CA TYR A 179 -8.17 -5.43 47.59
C TYR A 179 -9.32 -6.42 47.69
N GLN A 180 -9.77 -6.95 46.55
CA GLN A 180 -10.82 -7.97 46.47
C GLN A 180 -10.49 -9.24 47.28
N LYS A 181 -11.53 -9.99 47.66
CA LYS A 181 -11.47 -11.27 48.39
C LYS A 181 -10.53 -11.27 49.60
N THR A 182 -10.27 -10.10 50.18
CA THR A 182 -9.33 -9.92 51.28
C THR A 182 -10.08 -9.60 52.57
N ALA A 183 -9.69 -10.26 53.65
CA ALA A 183 -10.22 -10.03 54.98
C ALA A 183 -9.53 -8.83 55.65
N TYR A 184 -10.32 -7.96 56.26
CA TYR A 184 -9.88 -6.79 57.00
C TYR A 184 -10.48 -6.75 58.40
N ASP A 185 -9.63 -6.46 59.37
CA ASP A 185 -10.00 -6.20 60.75
C ASP A 185 -10.20 -4.70 60.93
N PHE A 186 -11.28 -4.30 61.60
CA PHE A 186 -11.61 -2.91 61.91
C PHE A 186 -11.79 -2.70 63.40
N ILE A 187 -11.28 -1.56 63.89
CA ILE A 187 -11.54 -1.07 65.24
C ILE A 187 -11.94 0.41 65.18
N ILE A 188 -12.85 0.80 66.06
CA ILE A 188 -13.39 2.16 66.12
C ILE A 188 -13.23 2.70 67.52
N VAL A 189 -12.81 3.95 67.62
CA VAL A 189 -12.61 4.66 68.89
C VAL A 189 -13.44 5.94 68.86
N ALA A 190 -14.33 6.11 69.85
CA ALA A 190 -15.10 7.34 70.00
C ALA A 190 -14.25 8.48 70.57
N ILE A 191 -14.54 9.71 70.14
CA ILE A 191 -13.84 10.93 70.56
C ILE A 191 -14.86 11.88 71.16
N ASN A 192 -14.55 12.43 72.34
CA ASN A 192 -15.30 13.54 72.94
C ASN A 192 -14.40 14.78 73.09
N GLN A 193 -14.91 15.83 73.73
CA GLN A 193 -14.22 17.12 73.88
C GLN A 193 -12.90 17.06 74.69
N LEU A 194 -12.62 15.98 75.43
CA LEU A 194 -11.38 15.81 76.21
C LEU A 194 -10.18 15.31 75.39
N GLY A 195 -10.38 14.98 74.11
CA GLY A 195 -9.29 14.87 73.16
C GLY A 195 -8.80 13.45 72.84
N VAL A 196 -7.53 13.41 72.37
CA VAL A 196 -6.83 12.33 71.66
C VAL A 196 -5.31 12.36 71.98
N GLN A 197 -4.69 11.24 72.42
CA GLN A 197 -3.28 10.83 72.11
C GLN A 197 -3.21 9.33 71.79
N MET A 198 -2.13 8.90 71.13
CA MET A 198 -1.95 7.59 70.48
C MET A 198 -1.65 6.42 71.44
N LEU A 199 -2.07 5.22 71.03
CA LEU A 199 -1.79 3.94 71.70
C LEU A 199 -0.27 3.63 71.72
N PRO A 200 0.29 3.11 72.83
CA PRO A 200 1.61 2.49 72.82
C PRO A 200 1.57 1.23 71.94
N GLY A 201 2.39 1.17 70.89
CA GLY A 201 2.42 0.07 69.90
C GLY A 201 1.80 0.41 68.54
N LEU A 202 1.23 1.61 68.39
CA LEU A 202 0.84 2.22 67.12
C LEU A 202 1.84 3.35 66.80
N ALA A 203 2.88 3.04 66.03
CA ALA A 203 3.91 4.02 65.69
C ALA A 203 3.37 5.08 64.71
N ILE A 204 3.35 6.35 65.13
CA ILE A 204 3.66 7.46 64.22
C ILE A 204 4.89 8.15 64.80
N ASN A 205 6.02 7.93 64.14
CA ASN A 205 7.32 8.48 64.52
C ASN A 205 7.28 10.01 64.32
N THR A 206 7.37 10.79 65.40
CA THR A 206 7.38 12.26 65.33
C THR A 206 8.59 12.81 66.07
N SER A 207 9.76 12.77 65.42
CA SER A 207 10.76 13.85 65.46
C SER A 207 12.04 13.45 64.72
N SER A 208 12.41 14.28 63.74
CA SER A 208 13.76 14.42 63.17
C SER A 208 14.25 13.31 62.23
N TYR A 209 14.06 13.56 60.93
CA TYR A 209 14.84 13.02 59.80
C TYR A 209 15.23 11.53 59.82
N SER A 210 14.40 10.72 59.17
CA SER A 210 14.71 10.15 57.86
C SER A 210 13.58 9.19 57.51
N ILE A 211 13.16 9.24 56.26
CA ILE A 211 12.40 8.17 55.63
C ILE A 211 13.38 6.98 55.61
N ILE A 212 13.47 6.25 56.71
CA ILE A 212 13.94 4.87 56.66
C ILE A 212 12.70 4.10 56.26
N GLU A 213 12.58 3.94 54.94
CA GLU A 213 11.98 2.80 54.27
C GLU A 213 11.10 1.92 55.18
N MET A 214 9.79 2.21 55.17
CA MET A 214 8.81 1.13 55.28
C MET A 214 8.75 0.35 53.95
N GLU A 215 9.90 0.01 53.37
CA GLU A 215 9.99 -0.85 52.18
C GLU A 215 9.53 -2.29 52.46
N ASN A 216 9.45 -2.68 53.74
CA ASN A 216 9.09 -4.06 54.11
C ASN A 216 7.65 -4.26 54.58
N ALA A 217 6.79 -3.22 54.53
CA ALA A 217 5.34 -3.40 54.67
C ALA A 217 4.71 -3.40 53.26
N LEU A 218 4.92 -4.51 52.55
CA LEU A 218 4.57 -4.84 51.15
C LEU A 218 3.09 -4.62 50.72
N TRP A 219 2.23 -4.04 51.55
CA TRP A 219 0.78 -4.14 51.38
C TRP A 219 0.00 -2.81 51.43
N ILE A 220 0.64 -1.66 51.69
CA ILE A 220 -0.07 -0.38 51.80
C ILE A 220 -0.18 0.30 50.42
N PRO A 221 -1.39 0.64 49.91
CA PRO A 221 -1.52 1.44 48.69
C PRO A 221 -0.84 2.81 48.87
N SER A 222 0.02 3.20 47.92
CA SER A 222 0.87 4.41 48.01
C SER A 222 0.09 5.71 48.26
N ALA A 223 -1.17 5.80 47.80
CA ALA A 223 -2.02 6.97 48.02
C ALA A 223 -2.47 7.19 49.48
N LEU A 224 -2.60 6.12 50.28
CA LEU A 224 -2.89 6.25 51.72
C LEU A 224 -1.67 6.74 52.52
N GLN A 225 -0.45 6.50 52.02
CA GLN A 225 0.76 7.12 52.59
C GLN A 225 0.78 8.64 52.37
N ALA A 226 0.26 9.15 51.25
CA ALA A 226 0.22 10.58 50.96
C ALA A 226 -0.80 11.36 51.80
N ALA A 227 -2.01 10.82 52.01
CA ALA A 227 -3.02 11.43 52.88
C ALA A 227 -2.55 11.57 54.35
N SER A 228 -1.65 10.68 54.79
CA SER A 228 -1.02 10.77 56.10
C SER A 228 -0.04 11.97 56.24
N LYS A 229 0.50 12.48 55.12
CA LYS A 229 1.40 13.65 55.08
C LYS A 229 0.66 15.00 55.11
N GLU A 230 -0.52 15.13 54.52
CA GLU A 230 -1.28 16.40 54.57
C GLU A 230 -1.84 16.72 55.96
N ILE A 231 -2.17 15.70 56.76
CA ILE A 231 -2.56 15.90 58.16
C ILE A 231 -1.40 16.45 59.00
N ALA A 232 -0.15 16.28 58.57
CA ALA A 232 1.05 16.82 59.23
C ALA A 232 1.31 18.32 58.92
N LEU A 233 0.64 18.92 57.93
CA LEU A 233 0.79 20.34 57.59
C LEU A 233 -0.14 21.28 58.38
N LEU A 234 -1.23 20.76 58.97
CA LEU A 234 -2.13 21.56 59.81
C LEU A 234 -1.58 21.84 61.22
N THR A 235 -0.46 21.22 61.62
CA THR A 235 0.14 21.38 62.95
C THR A 235 1.17 22.51 63.04
N THR A 236 1.50 23.19 61.94
CA THR A 236 2.50 24.29 61.94
C THR A 236 1.96 25.63 62.45
N TYR A 237 0.66 25.74 62.79
CA TYR A 237 0.05 27.02 63.21
C TYR A 237 -0.04 27.25 64.73
N TYR A 238 0.35 26.28 65.57
CA TYR A 238 0.36 26.44 67.02
C TYR A 238 1.68 25.94 67.63
N GLY A 239 2.75 26.69 67.40
CA GLY A 239 4.04 26.47 68.05
C GLY A 239 4.11 27.15 69.41
N SER A 240 3.94 26.39 70.50
CA SER A 240 4.57 26.70 71.79
C SER A 240 4.58 25.48 72.72
N SER A 241 5.80 24.96 72.93
CA SER A 241 6.32 24.23 74.09
C SER A 241 5.33 23.53 75.04
N ILE A 242 5.35 22.19 75.06
CA ILE A 242 5.01 21.40 76.25
C ILE A 242 6.17 20.43 76.52
N GLN A 243 6.86 20.65 77.64
CA GLN A 243 7.74 19.67 78.27
C GLN A 243 6.92 18.72 79.17
N SER A 244 7.45 17.51 79.38
CA SER A 244 7.08 16.49 80.39
C SER A 244 5.95 15.50 80.04
N SER A 245 6.37 14.24 79.83
CA SER A 245 5.85 12.98 80.40
C SER A 245 4.38 12.82 80.85
N GLN A 246 3.39 13.44 80.19
CA GLN A 246 1.98 13.05 80.34
C GLN A 246 1.52 12.28 79.10
N MET A 247 1.36 10.96 79.24
CA MET A 247 0.65 10.12 78.27
C MET A 247 -0.85 10.40 78.40
N PHE A 248 -1.53 10.73 77.31
CA PHE A 248 -2.97 10.91 77.26
C PHE A 248 -3.61 9.61 76.73
N ALA A 249 -4.73 9.20 77.32
CA ALA A 249 -5.39 7.93 77.00
C ALA A 249 -6.41 8.10 75.85
N LEU A 250 -6.64 7.04 75.07
CA LEU A 250 -7.81 6.92 74.18
C LEU A 250 -8.96 6.31 74.98
N GLY A 251 -10.20 6.62 74.56
CA GLY A 251 -11.35 5.82 74.98
C GLY A 251 -11.16 4.35 74.58
N ASN A 252 -11.93 3.46 75.19
CA ASN A 252 -11.81 2.04 74.89
C ASN A 252 -12.10 1.77 73.41
N THR A 253 -11.37 0.84 72.80
CA THR A 253 -11.64 0.43 71.42
C THR A 253 -12.90 -0.43 71.38
N SER A 254 -13.63 -0.38 70.27
CA SER A 254 -14.59 -1.44 69.95
C SER A 254 -13.94 -2.82 69.98
N GLU A 255 -14.76 -3.86 69.97
CA GLU A 255 -14.31 -5.20 69.56
C GLU A 255 -13.80 -5.15 68.10
N ILE A 256 -12.88 -6.07 67.79
CA ILE A 256 -12.39 -6.23 66.42
C ILE A 256 -13.53 -6.81 65.58
N ALA A 257 -13.92 -6.09 64.53
CA ALA A 257 -14.88 -6.59 63.54
C ALA A 257 -14.14 -6.94 62.25
N THR A 258 -14.30 -8.17 61.77
CA THR A 258 -13.65 -8.65 60.55
C THR A 258 -14.66 -8.75 59.42
N PHE A 259 -14.35 -8.14 58.27
CA PHE A 259 -15.16 -8.22 57.04
C PHE A 259 -14.30 -8.62 55.85
N VAL A 260 -14.89 -9.26 54.84
CA VAL A 260 -14.17 -9.79 53.67
C VAL A 260 -14.76 -9.18 52.40
N THR A 261 -13.98 -8.34 51.72
CA THR A 261 -14.37 -7.79 50.41
C THR A 261 -14.77 -8.89 49.44
N THR A 262 -15.68 -8.61 48.51
CA THR A 262 -16.16 -9.59 47.53
C THR A 262 -15.16 -9.82 46.39
N ALA A 263 -15.54 -10.60 45.37
CA ALA A 263 -14.82 -10.60 44.09
C ALA A 263 -14.87 -9.22 43.41
N VAL A 264 -14.04 -9.00 42.38
CA VAL A 264 -14.01 -7.73 41.63
C VAL A 264 -15.43 -7.23 41.30
N THR A 265 -15.69 -5.98 41.65
CA THR A 265 -16.89 -5.22 41.30
C THR A 265 -16.54 -4.05 40.39
N LEU A 266 -17.54 -3.38 39.84
CA LEU A 266 -17.32 -2.13 39.13
C LEU A 266 -16.79 -1.07 40.10
N PRO A 267 -15.91 -0.15 39.66
CA PRO A 267 -15.56 1.02 40.46
C PRO A 267 -16.78 1.89 40.71
N SER A 268 -16.86 2.54 41.86
CA SER A 268 -17.86 3.57 42.15
C SER A 268 -17.59 4.87 41.37
N SER A 269 -18.49 5.85 41.48
CA SER A 269 -18.35 7.12 40.77
C SER A 269 -17.11 7.91 41.25
N PRO A 270 -16.28 8.45 40.33
CA PRO A 270 -15.19 9.36 40.67
C PRO A 270 -15.65 10.56 41.51
N PRO A 271 -14.79 11.12 42.40
CA PRO A 271 -15.14 12.23 43.27
C PRO A 271 -15.35 13.55 42.52
N VAL A 272 -16.11 14.47 43.12
CA VAL A 272 -16.48 15.80 42.58
C VAL A 272 -15.98 16.91 43.52
N PRO A 273 -15.51 18.08 43.02
CA PRO A 273 -15.53 18.55 41.64
C PRO A 273 -14.45 17.95 40.74
N LEU A 274 -14.80 17.67 39.48
CA LEU A 274 -13.82 17.42 38.42
C LEU A 274 -12.96 18.68 38.29
N GLN A 275 -11.66 18.56 38.52
CA GLN A 275 -10.76 19.71 38.44
C GLN A 275 -10.45 20.00 36.97
N MET A 276 -10.99 21.11 36.47
CA MET A 276 -10.84 21.56 35.09
C MET A 276 -9.95 22.80 35.10
N ASN A 277 -8.67 22.60 34.77
CA ASN A 277 -7.62 23.58 35.07
C ASN A 277 -7.42 24.63 33.95
N TYR A 278 -7.80 24.33 32.71
CA TYR A 278 -7.73 25.25 31.56
C TYR A 278 -8.50 24.70 30.36
N SER A 279 -9.10 25.57 29.55
CA SER A 279 -9.60 25.25 28.20
C SER A 279 -9.01 26.25 27.20
N SER A 280 -8.59 25.79 26.03
CA SER A 280 -8.35 26.69 24.90
C SER A 280 -9.68 26.94 24.17
N GLY A 281 -9.64 27.53 22.96
CA GLY A 281 -10.82 27.59 22.12
C GLY A 281 -11.35 26.20 21.71
N SER A 282 -10.54 25.14 21.79
CA SER A 282 -10.94 23.80 21.31
C SER A 282 -10.54 22.61 22.18
N LEU A 283 -9.77 22.83 23.24
CA LEU A 283 -9.19 21.79 24.10
C LEU A 283 -9.73 21.89 25.53
N LEU A 284 -10.03 20.74 26.13
CA LEU A 284 -10.26 20.58 27.57
C LEU A 284 -9.06 19.91 28.23
N LYS A 285 -8.55 20.50 29.32
CA LYS A 285 -7.62 19.84 30.25
C LYS A 285 -8.36 19.39 31.51
N LEU A 286 -8.62 18.09 31.61
CA LEU A 286 -9.36 17.44 32.70
C LEU A 286 -8.40 16.73 33.66
N HIS A 287 -8.54 16.95 34.96
CA HIS A 287 -7.83 16.20 35.99
C HIS A 287 -8.80 15.18 36.63
N ALA A 288 -8.54 13.89 36.39
CA ALA A 288 -9.38 12.77 36.82
C ALA A 288 -8.74 12.02 38.00
N LEU A 289 -9.55 11.76 39.03
CA LEU A 289 -9.16 11.10 40.28
C LEU A 289 -9.94 9.80 40.47
N SER A 290 -9.27 8.75 40.97
CA SER A 290 -9.93 7.49 41.27
C SER A 290 -11.01 7.60 42.37
N PRO A 291 -12.08 6.80 42.28
CA PRO A 291 -13.05 6.66 43.35
C PRO A 291 -12.46 5.98 44.59
N ILE A 292 -13.11 6.20 45.75
CA ILE A 292 -12.76 5.52 47.02
C ILE A 292 -12.95 4.01 46.91
N ASP A 293 -14.04 3.57 46.29
CA ASP A 293 -14.26 2.17 45.95
C ASP A 293 -13.86 1.91 44.50
N THR A 294 -12.71 1.28 44.31
CA THR A 294 -12.15 0.91 43.01
C THR A 294 -12.69 -0.41 42.48
N GLY A 295 -13.56 -1.08 43.24
CA GLY A 295 -14.07 -2.40 42.93
C GLY A 295 -13.09 -3.55 43.20
N GLY A 296 -11.96 -3.29 43.87
CA GLY A 296 -11.05 -4.33 44.35
C GLY A 296 -9.92 -4.69 43.40
N ALA A 297 -9.81 -3.93 42.32
CA ALA A 297 -8.76 -4.00 41.31
C ALA A 297 -8.22 -2.58 41.02
N PRO A 298 -7.00 -2.46 40.48
CA PRO A 298 -6.45 -1.17 40.06
C PRO A 298 -7.37 -0.43 39.08
N VAL A 299 -7.49 0.88 39.26
CA VAL A 299 -8.05 1.77 38.23
C VAL A 299 -6.99 1.98 37.16
N THR A 300 -7.29 1.56 35.94
CA THR A 300 -6.35 1.55 34.80
C THR A 300 -6.61 2.68 33.80
N GLY A 301 -7.65 3.49 34.03
CA GLY A 301 -8.04 4.54 33.11
C GLY A 301 -9.38 5.18 33.47
N PHE A 302 -9.85 6.08 32.62
CA PHE A 302 -11.16 6.70 32.76
C PHE A 302 -11.86 6.86 31.39
N ARG A 303 -13.18 6.70 31.37
CA ARG A 303 -14.06 7.11 30.27
C ARG A 303 -14.62 8.48 30.55
N VAL A 304 -14.56 9.36 29.56
CA VAL A 304 -15.04 10.74 29.65
C VAL A 304 -16.24 10.92 28.72
N PHE A 305 -17.31 11.43 29.30
CA PHE A 305 -18.56 11.73 28.63
C PHE A 305 -18.75 13.23 28.55
N VAL A 306 -19.14 13.72 27.38
CA VAL A 306 -19.49 15.13 27.13
C VAL A 306 -20.93 15.17 26.66
N GLN A 307 -21.76 15.95 27.37
CA GLN A 307 -23.20 16.01 27.17
C GLN A 307 -23.89 14.64 27.15
N GLY A 308 -23.38 13.70 27.94
CA GLY A 308 -23.91 12.33 28.03
C GLY A 308 -23.47 11.38 26.92
N ILE A 309 -22.64 11.84 25.97
CA ILE A 309 -22.03 11.02 24.92
C ILE A 309 -20.60 10.70 25.33
N GLU A 310 -20.20 9.43 25.24
CA GLU A 310 -18.80 9.05 25.43
C GLU A 310 -17.95 9.65 24.29
N VAL A 311 -16.97 10.48 24.64
CA VAL A 311 -16.12 11.17 23.65
C VAL A 311 -14.66 10.77 23.73
N PHE A 312 -14.24 10.17 24.84
CA PHE A 312 -12.84 9.87 25.09
C PHE A 312 -12.70 8.73 26.12
N GLU A 313 -11.86 7.75 25.83
CA GLU A 313 -11.43 6.70 26.76
C GLU A 313 -9.91 6.67 26.77
N PHE A 314 -9.29 6.62 27.94
CA PHE A 314 -7.84 6.48 28.02
C PHE A 314 -7.44 5.46 29.07
N PHE A 315 -6.32 4.79 28.79
CA PHE A 315 -5.68 3.82 29.65
C PHE A 315 -4.26 4.29 29.97
N THR A 316 -3.78 4.04 31.17
CA THR A 316 -2.34 4.17 31.46
C THR A 316 -1.62 2.96 30.90
N LEU A 317 -0.96 3.15 29.75
CA LEU A 317 -0.07 2.19 29.11
C LEU A 317 1.33 2.26 29.74
N GLU A 318 1.44 1.96 31.03
CA GLU A 318 2.73 1.73 31.66
C GLU A 318 2.53 0.96 32.97
N ASN A 319 3.53 0.16 33.33
CA ASN A 319 3.62 -0.62 34.57
C ASN A 319 3.51 0.27 35.82
N ILE A 320 2.32 0.82 36.11
CA ILE A 320 1.97 1.19 37.48
C ILE A 320 2.04 -0.13 38.23
N ALA A 321 2.95 -0.21 39.20
CA ALA A 321 3.16 -1.39 40.02
C ALA A 321 1.80 -2.00 40.35
N GLN A 322 1.59 -3.27 39.99
CA GLN A 322 0.28 -3.98 40.01
C GLN A 322 -0.44 -3.97 41.39
N THR A 323 0.10 -3.26 42.38
CA THR A 323 -0.38 -3.05 43.73
C THR A 323 -1.16 -1.74 43.90
N ASP A 324 -0.93 -0.69 43.12
CA ASP A 324 -1.60 0.60 43.37
C ASP A 324 -3.03 0.63 42.84
N LEU A 325 -3.99 0.79 43.77
CA LEU A 325 -5.42 0.75 43.45
C LEU A 325 -5.95 2.08 42.86
N LEU A 326 -5.28 3.20 43.11
CA LEU A 326 -5.69 4.54 42.67
C LEU A 326 -4.86 5.04 41.50
N LEU A 327 -5.49 5.89 40.68
CA LEU A 327 -4.88 6.59 39.56
C LEU A 327 -5.29 8.06 39.60
N GLU A 328 -4.32 8.94 39.38
CA GLU A 328 -4.51 10.36 39.15
C GLU A 328 -3.94 10.69 37.77
N SER A 329 -4.71 11.38 36.93
CA SER A 329 -4.31 11.62 35.54
C SER A 329 -4.83 12.95 35.00
N VAL A 330 -4.00 13.58 34.17
CA VAL A 330 -4.37 14.76 33.38
C VAL A 330 -4.65 14.32 31.95
N VAL A 331 -5.84 14.66 31.46
CA VAL A 331 -6.35 14.26 30.15
C VAL A 331 -6.55 15.52 29.31
N LEU A 332 -6.00 15.51 28.11
CA LEU A 332 -6.23 16.57 27.12
C LEU A 332 -7.22 16.04 26.08
N ILE A 333 -8.37 16.68 25.94
CA ILE A 333 -9.44 16.26 25.04
C ILE A 333 -9.67 17.38 24.01
N PRO A 334 -9.35 17.15 22.73
CA PRO A 334 -9.53 18.16 21.69
C PRO A 334 -10.92 18.09 21.04
N GLY A 335 -11.21 19.04 20.15
CA GLY A 335 -12.37 18.99 19.27
C GLY A 335 -13.63 19.68 19.78
N PHE A 336 -13.52 20.46 20.86
CA PHE A 336 -14.64 21.25 21.35
C PHE A 336 -14.86 22.50 20.49
N ALA A 337 -16.11 22.99 20.45
CA ALA A 337 -16.43 24.27 19.84
C ALA A 337 -16.03 25.41 20.80
N PRO A 338 -15.48 26.53 20.30
CA PRO A 338 -15.13 27.69 21.13
C PRO A 338 -16.34 28.33 21.82
N SER A 339 -16.09 29.00 22.94
CA SER A 339 -17.09 29.77 23.72
C SER A 339 -18.36 29.00 24.12
N THR A 340 -18.29 27.67 24.19
CA THR A 340 -19.44 26.78 24.35
C THR A 340 -19.41 26.09 25.70
N TRP A 341 -20.59 25.97 26.33
CA TRP A 341 -20.76 25.25 27.59
C TRP A 341 -20.95 23.75 27.36
N TYR A 342 -20.27 22.94 28.16
CA TYR A 342 -20.31 21.49 28.12
C TYR A 342 -20.50 20.91 29.50
N ASN A 343 -21.29 19.85 29.58
CA ASN A 343 -21.42 19.01 30.76
C ASN A 343 -20.48 17.82 30.60
N VAL A 344 -19.55 17.64 31.52
CA VAL A 344 -18.57 16.54 31.53
C VAL A 344 -18.87 15.63 32.69
N SER A 345 -18.83 14.34 32.44
CA SER A 345 -18.85 13.32 33.48
C SER A 345 -17.80 12.26 33.19
N VAL A 346 -17.34 11.58 34.23
CA VAL A 346 -16.23 10.64 34.15
C VAL A 346 -16.62 9.34 34.83
N MET A 347 -16.16 8.23 34.28
CA MET A 347 -16.25 6.90 34.86
C MET A 347 -14.85 6.31 34.99
N ALA A 348 -14.51 5.77 36.16
CA ALA A 348 -13.25 5.06 36.37
C ALA A 348 -13.31 3.67 35.75
N ILE A 349 -12.17 3.20 35.23
CA ILE A 349 -12.05 1.91 34.56
C ILE A 349 -11.20 0.98 35.42
N ASN A 350 -11.70 -0.23 35.69
CA ASN A 350 -10.92 -1.37 36.18
C ASN A 350 -11.15 -2.59 35.27
N VAL A 351 -10.56 -3.74 35.64
CA VAL A 351 -10.65 -4.98 34.86
C VAL A 351 -12.09 -5.47 34.56
N LYS A 352 -13.09 -5.06 35.36
CA LYS A 352 -14.49 -5.45 35.19
C LYS A 352 -15.26 -4.47 34.31
N SER A 353 -15.02 -3.17 34.46
CA SER A 353 -15.71 -2.14 33.67
C SER A 353 -15.26 -2.09 32.20
N VAL A 354 -14.07 -2.62 31.88
CA VAL A 354 -13.66 -2.83 30.48
C VAL A 354 -14.65 -3.75 29.75
N CYS A 355 -15.19 -4.75 30.45
CA CYS A 355 -16.07 -5.78 29.87
C CYS A 355 -17.57 -5.47 29.98
N GLU A 356 -17.97 -4.46 30.75
CA GLU A 356 -19.38 -4.06 30.92
C GLU A 356 -19.65 -2.74 30.19
N ALA A 357 -20.44 -2.80 29.12
CA ALA A 357 -20.86 -1.61 28.38
C ALA A 357 -22.03 -0.93 29.13
N SER A 358 -21.81 0.29 29.64
CA SER A 358 -22.86 1.27 30.00
C SER A 358 -23.75 1.00 31.24
N SER A 359 -23.19 0.87 32.45
CA SER A 359 -23.97 1.02 33.68
C SER A 359 -23.94 2.47 34.18
N ALA A 360 -25.01 3.23 33.90
CA ALA A 360 -25.16 4.66 34.25
C ALA A 360 -25.03 4.99 35.76
N GLY A 361 -25.06 3.98 36.64
CA GLY A 361 -25.00 4.14 38.10
C GLY A 361 -23.63 4.54 38.67
N ASN A 362 -22.55 4.42 37.89
CA ASN A 362 -21.16 4.62 38.38
C ASN A 362 -20.45 5.82 37.73
N MET A 363 -21.22 6.73 37.15
CA MET A 363 -20.72 7.95 36.53
C MET A 363 -20.67 9.09 37.55
N SER A 364 -19.65 9.96 37.49
CA SER A 364 -19.62 11.15 38.33
C SER A 364 -20.78 12.10 37.97
N PRO A 365 -21.32 12.88 38.93
CA PRO A 365 -22.14 14.04 38.62
C PRO A 365 -21.48 14.96 37.58
N TYR A 366 -22.30 15.65 36.78
CA TYR A 366 -21.80 16.53 35.74
C TYR A 366 -21.00 17.71 36.32
N GLY A 367 -19.75 17.85 35.88
CA GLY A 367 -18.98 19.09 35.96
C GLY A 367 -19.26 19.94 34.73
N GLN A 368 -19.54 21.23 34.91
CA GLN A 368 -19.75 22.14 33.79
C GLN A 368 -18.47 22.90 33.47
N PHE A 369 -18.10 22.97 32.20
CA PHE A 369 -17.02 23.85 31.74
C PHE A 369 -17.42 24.62 30.50
N LYS A 370 -16.75 25.75 30.28
CA LYS A 370 -16.85 26.55 29.07
C LYS A 370 -15.51 26.55 28.36
N THR A 371 -15.49 26.34 27.05
CA THR A 371 -14.29 26.60 26.23
C THR A 371 -14.05 28.11 26.13
N ASN A 372 -12.78 28.49 25.90
CA ASN A 372 -12.41 29.88 25.71
C ASN A 372 -12.86 30.40 24.33
N VAL A 373 -12.67 31.70 24.09
CA VAL A 373 -12.82 32.29 22.75
C VAL A 373 -11.87 31.61 21.75
N PRO A 374 -12.17 31.64 20.43
CA PRO A 374 -11.28 31.09 19.42
C PRO A 374 -9.84 31.61 19.58
N SER A 375 -8.87 30.70 19.56
CA SER A 375 -7.44 31.00 19.66
C SER A 375 -6.71 30.51 18.41
N VAL A 376 -5.49 31.01 18.19
CA VAL A 376 -4.61 30.43 17.16
C VAL A 376 -4.32 28.96 17.51
N PRO A 377 -4.07 28.09 16.50
CA PRO A 377 -3.72 26.70 16.76
C PRO A 377 -2.40 26.58 17.54
N ALA A 378 -2.27 25.52 18.33
CA ALA A 378 -1.00 25.16 18.93
C ALA A 378 0.00 24.69 17.85
N PRO A 379 1.31 24.62 18.17
CA PRO A 379 2.28 23.97 17.29
C PRO A 379 1.86 22.53 16.97
N MET A 380 2.22 22.04 15.78
CA MET A 380 1.87 20.67 15.37
C MET A 380 2.56 19.61 16.21
N ALA A 381 1.97 18.42 16.26
CA ALA A 381 2.49 17.31 17.05
C ALA A 381 3.71 16.64 16.42
N SER A 382 3.82 16.63 15.07
CA SER A 382 4.91 15.95 14.37
C SER A 382 5.23 16.57 13.02
N LEU A 383 6.51 16.55 12.68
CA LEU A 383 7.05 16.77 11.34
C LEU A 383 8.15 15.72 11.11
N THR A 384 7.99 14.89 10.07
CA THR A 384 8.89 13.78 9.75
C THR A 384 9.18 13.75 8.27
N ASP A 385 10.36 13.27 7.89
CA ASP A 385 10.65 12.84 6.53
C ASP A 385 10.10 11.42 6.29
N ALA A 386 9.36 11.23 5.21
CA ALA A 386 8.87 9.92 4.80
C ALA A 386 9.84 9.23 3.83
N GLU A 387 10.42 10.00 2.92
CA GLU A 387 11.34 9.53 1.88
C GLU A 387 12.37 10.62 1.56
N SER A 388 13.61 10.24 1.24
CA SER A 388 14.71 11.17 0.97
C SER A 388 15.61 10.63 -0.14
N THR A 389 15.78 11.42 -1.20
CA THR A 389 16.66 11.15 -2.35
C THR A 389 17.85 12.11 -2.32
N GLY A 390 18.77 11.98 -3.29
CA GLY A 390 19.84 12.95 -3.44
C GLY A 390 19.35 14.33 -3.89
N GLY A 391 18.17 14.43 -4.52
CA GLY A 391 17.66 15.66 -5.14
C GLY A 391 16.37 16.21 -4.51
N GLY A 392 15.78 15.52 -3.54
CA GLY A 392 14.51 15.91 -2.92
C GLY A 392 14.16 15.09 -1.68
N MET A 393 13.06 15.45 -1.02
CA MET A 393 12.51 14.69 0.11
C MET A 393 11.01 14.88 0.30
N SER A 394 10.32 13.85 0.77
CA SER A 394 8.92 13.91 1.18
C SER A 394 8.80 14.25 2.66
N LEU A 395 8.09 15.32 2.97
CA LEU A 395 7.76 15.72 4.33
C LEU A 395 6.30 15.39 4.64
N VAL A 396 6.06 14.91 5.85
CA VAL A 396 4.73 14.58 6.37
C VAL A 396 4.58 15.17 7.77
N TRP A 397 3.43 15.80 8.03
CA TRP A 397 3.09 16.35 9.33
C TRP A 397 1.66 16.01 9.73
N SER A 398 1.34 16.23 11.01
CA SER A 398 0.00 16.01 11.55
C SER A 398 -0.64 17.33 11.97
N ALA A 399 -1.97 17.38 11.98
CA ALA A 399 -2.70 18.52 12.51
C ALA A 399 -2.33 18.76 13.99
N PRO A 400 -2.33 20.02 14.46
CA PRO A 400 -2.05 20.31 15.85
C PRO A 400 -3.10 19.66 16.77
N PHE A 401 -2.64 19.17 17.91
CA PHE A 401 -3.50 18.52 18.90
C PHE A 401 -4.58 19.48 19.42
N ASP A 402 -4.21 20.75 19.64
CA ASP A 402 -5.13 21.84 19.92
C ASP A 402 -5.26 22.76 18.71
N ARG A 403 -6.43 22.76 18.07
CA ARG A 403 -6.70 23.59 16.90
C ARG A 403 -7.02 25.03 17.25
N GLY A 404 -7.34 25.32 18.52
CA GLY A 404 -7.85 26.62 18.99
C GLY A 404 -9.21 27.04 18.44
N VAL A 405 -9.75 26.33 17.44
CA VAL A 405 -10.99 26.60 16.71
C VAL A 405 -11.83 25.32 16.58
N SER A 406 -13.04 25.41 16.03
CA SER A 406 -13.92 24.25 15.85
C SER A 406 -13.29 23.20 14.93
N MET A 407 -13.67 21.92 15.06
CA MET A 407 -13.24 20.88 14.11
C MET A 407 -13.64 21.19 12.65
N ASN A 408 -14.73 21.94 12.47
CA ASN A 408 -15.22 22.32 11.13
C ASN A 408 -14.41 23.48 10.51
N ASP A 409 -13.56 24.17 11.29
CA ASP A 409 -12.69 25.21 10.76
C ASP A 409 -11.51 24.57 10.02
N THR A 410 -11.24 25.08 8.81
CA THR A 410 -10.13 24.60 7.98
C THR A 410 -8.80 25.14 8.51
N LEU A 411 -7.78 24.28 8.55
CA LEU A 411 -6.41 24.66 8.87
C LEU A 411 -5.58 24.79 7.59
N TYR A 412 -4.72 25.79 7.55
CA TYR A 412 -3.74 26.04 6.50
C TYR A 412 -2.34 25.86 7.06
N TYR A 413 -1.47 25.19 6.31
CA TYR A 413 -0.11 24.86 6.68
C TYR A 413 0.87 25.57 5.76
N ALA A 414 1.68 26.45 6.33
CA ALA A 414 2.76 27.13 5.65
C ALA A 414 4.09 26.40 5.91
N LEU A 415 4.60 25.68 4.92
CA LEU A 415 5.88 24.98 4.98
C LEU A 415 7.00 25.91 4.49
N TYR A 416 8.01 26.04 5.33
CA TYR A 416 9.23 26.81 5.09
C TYR A 416 10.45 25.89 5.05
N MET A 417 11.46 26.31 4.31
CA MET A 417 12.78 25.67 4.26
C MET A 417 13.89 26.70 4.46
N SER A 418 14.99 26.29 5.10
CA SER A 418 16.23 27.06 5.18
C SER A 418 17.41 26.10 5.04
N LYS A 419 18.41 26.44 4.23
CA LYS A 419 19.72 25.75 4.30
C LYS A 419 20.31 25.99 5.69
N ILE A 420 20.96 24.99 6.27
CA ILE A 420 21.60 25.13 7.59
C ILE A 420 22.56 26.33 7.57
N ASN A 421 22.57 27.10 8.67
CA ASN A 421 23.40 28.30 8.88
C ASN A 421 23.06 29.53 8.01
N THR A 422 22.03 29.50 7.16
CA THR A 422 21.61 30.69 6.39
C THR A 422 20.55 31.53 7.10
N ASN A 423 19.85 30.97 8.09
CA ASN A 423 18.72 31.57 8.83
C ASN A 423 17.70 32.32 7.95
N SER A 424 17.60 31.93 6.68
CA SER A 424 16.78 32.60 5.67
C SER A 424 15.73 31.61 5.21
N TRP A 425 14.53 31.77 5.76
CA TRP A 425 13.39 30.91 5.45
C TRP A 425 12.78 31.28 4.11
N ILE A 426 12.56 30.27 3.26
CA ILE A 426 11.78 30.37 2.03
C ILE A 426 10.47 29.60 2.18
N LEU A 427 9.36 30.23 1.81
CA LEU A 427 8.05 29.59 1.80
C LEU A 427 7.97 28.64 0.60
N LEU A 428 7.78 27.35 0.86
CA LEU A 428 7.63 26.31 -0.16
C LEU A 428 6.17 26.07 -0.50
N LYS A 429 5.29 26.12 0.50
CA LYS A 429 3.88 25.74 0.37
C LYS A 429 3.02 26.47 1.38
N ASN A 430 1.79 26.81 1.01
CA ASN A 430 0.76 27.30 1.94
C ASN A 430 -0.63 26.80 1.52
N ASP A 431 -1.02 25.62 2.01
CA ASP A 431 -2.29 24.97 1.66
C ASP A 431 -2.83 24.09 2.79
N THR A 432 -3.87 23.28 2.53
CA THR A 432 -4.52 22.44 3.55
C THR A 432 -3.93 21.02 3.64
N GLN A 433 -2.97 20.67 2.79
CA GLN A 433 -2.42 19.33 2.72
C GLN A 433 -1.35 19.12 3.80
N THR A 434 -1.20 17.89 4.27
CA THR A 434 -0.27 17.53 5.36
C THR A 434 0.96 16.77 4.88
N THR A 435 1.24 16.83 3.58
CA THR A 435 2.43 16.27 2.97
C THR A 435 2.93 17.16 1.84
N TYR A 436 4.23 17.14 1.59
CA TYR A 436 4.85 17.87 0.48
C TYR A 436 6.18 17.26 0.08
N TRP A 437 6.38 17.10 -1.23
CA TRP A 437 7.67 16.73 -1.79
C TRP A 437 8.49 17.98 -2.11
N VAL A 438 9.61 18.16 -1.41
CA VAL A 438 10.57 19.23 -1.61
C VAL A 438 11.53 18.82 -2.72
N MET A 439 11.74 19.71 -3.69
CA MET A 439 12.46 19.45 -4.94
C MET A 439 13.69 20.34 -5.06
N GLY A 440 14.65 19.95 -5.89
CA GLY A 440 15.85 20.74 -6.19
C GLY A 440 16.80 20.90 -5.00
N LEU A 441 16.94 19.86 -4.19
CA LEU A 441 17.87 19.83 -3.06
C LEU A 441 19.23 19.28 -3.48
N ASP A 442 20.29 19.78 -2.85
CA ASP A 442 21.64 19.24 -3.01
C ASP A 442 21.80 17.91 -2.24
N SER A 443 22.54 16.94 -2.78
CA SER A 443 22.79 15.63 -2.14
C SER A 443 23.64 15.76 -0.87
N GLU A 444 23.47 14.83 0.07
CA GLU A 444 24.13 14.80 1.38
C GLU A 444 24.13 16.15 2.14
N THR A 445 23.12 16.98 1.91
CA THR A 445 23.02 18.32 2.47
C THR A 445 21.87 18.38 3.47
N SER A 446 22.12 18.99 4.61
CA SER A 446 21.11 19.14 5.65
C SER A 446 20.35 20.46 5.51
N TYR A 447 19.03 20.38 5.68
CA TYR A 447 18.08 21.48 5.57
C TYR A 447 17.21 21.55 6.83
N ASN A 448 16.86 22.77 7.24
CA ASN A 448 15.85 23.01 8.26
C ASN A 448 14.50 23.18 7.58
N PHE A 449 13.49 22.48 8.08
CA PHE A 449 12.10 22.62 7.66
C PHE A 449 11.24 23.06 8.82
N GLY A 450 10.45 24.08 8.57
CA GLY A 450 9.57 24.70 9.53
C GLY A 450 8.14 24.68 9.01
N VAL A 451 7.16 24.28 9.82
CA VAL A 451 5.76 24.33 9.38
C VAL A 451 4.95 25.14 10.38
N ASP A 452 4.37 26.24 9.91
CA ASP A 452 3.43 27.08 10.65
C ASP A 452 2.00 26.68 10.30
N VAL A 453 1.09 26.75 11.27
CA VAL A 453 -0.31 26.36 11.10
C VAL A 453 -1.23 27.53 11.45
N ALA A 454 -2.14 27.83 10.53
CA ALA A 454 -3.10 28.91 10.64
C ALA A 454 -4.53 28.39 10.66
N SER A 455 -5.40 29.03 11.43
CA SER A 455 -6.86 28.88 11.35
C SER A 455 -7.50 30.19 10.88
N SER A 456 -8.84 30.27 10.94
CA SER A 456 -9.59 31.52 10.72
C SER A 456 -9.21 32.64 11.69
N VAL A 457 -8.57 32.33 12.82
CA VAL A 457 -8.05 33.31 13.80
C VAL A 457 -6.67 33.83 13.41
N GLY A 458 -5.92 33.08 12.59
CA GLY A 458 -4.52 33.34 12.25
C GLY A 458 -3.58 32.22 12.72
N SER A 459 -2.27 32.49 12.68
CA SER A 459 -1.23 31.57 13.16
C SER A 459 -0.46 32.15 14.35
N ALA A 460 0.24 31.29 15.08
CA ALA A 460 1.18 31.71 16.13
C ALA A 460 2.47 32.35 15.57
N GLY A 461 2.62 32.35 14.24
CA GLY A 461 3.74 32.95 13.53
C GLY A 461 4.96 32.03 13.41
N ILE A 462 5.86 32.40 12.51
CA ILE A 462 7.08 31.63 12.15
C ILE A 462 7.98 31.36 13.37
N GLU A 463 7.95 32.20 14.40
CA GLU A 463 8.73 31.99 15.64
C GLU A 463 8.26 30.79 16.48
N ASN A 464 7.01 30.35 16.31
CA ASN A 464 6.38 29.26 17.07
C ASN A 464 6.14 28.01 16.21
N MET A 465 6.69 27.96 14.99
CA MET A 465 6.56 26.81 14.12
C MET A 465 7.39 25.62 14.64
N ILE A 466 6.96 24.40 14.31
CA ILE A 466 7.80 23.22 14.53
C ILE A 466 8.96 23.25 13.55
N VAL A 467 10.20 23.11 14.03
CA VAL A 467 11.40 23.08 13.19
C VAL A 467 12.12 21.76 13.36
N MET A 468 12.36 21.07 12.24
CA MET A 468 13.13 19.82 12.19
C MET A 468 14.23 19.93 11.15
N THR A 469 15.32 19.22 11.39
CA THR A 469 16.47 19.16 10.46
C THR A 469 16.51 17.78 9.81
N PHE A 470 16.50 17.74 8.48
CA PHE A 470 16.63 16.51 7.70
C PHE A 470 17.80 16.63 6.73
N LYS A 471 18.42 15.49 6.39
CA LYS A 471 19.53 15.40 5.45
C LYS A 471 19.09 14.62 4.21
N THR A 472 19.39 15.15 3.02
CA THR A 472 19.22 14.39 1.77
C THR A 472 20.13 13.17 1.77
N SER A 473 19.73 12.11 1.05
CA SER A 473 20.56 10.93 0.88
C SER A 473 21.73 11.19 -0.09
N GLY A 474 22.57 10.18 -0.31
CA GLY A 474 23.58 10.23 -1.37
C GLY A 474 22.95 10.32 -2.76
N ILE A 475 23.77 10.52 -3.79
CA ILE A 475 23.31 10.60 -5.18
C ILE A 475 22.47 9.36 -5.52
N SER A 476 21.27 9.58 -6.06
CA SER A 476 20.31 8.56 -6.46
C SER A 476 19.95 8.71 -7.93
N VAL A 477 19.20 7.75 -8.49
CA VAL A 477 18.60 7.92 -9.84
C VAL A 477 17.56 9.06 -9.82
N PRO A 478 17.27 9.70 -10.97
CA PRO A 478 16.29 10.78 -11.03
C PRO A 478 14.86 10.31 -10.75
N GLY A 479 14.03 11.24 -10.31
CA GLY A 479 12.57 11.07 -10.26
C GLY A 479 11.94 11.07 -11.65
N PRO A 480 10.61 10.89 -11.73
CA PRO A 480 9.89 10.89 -13.00
C PRO A 480 9.85 12.30 -13.62
N PRO A 481 10.15 12.43 -14.93
CA PRO A 481 9.85 13.64 -15.70
C PRO A 481 8.34 13.93 -15.72
N ALA A 482 7.98 15.15 -16.13
CA ALA A 482 6.58 15.44 -16.44
C ALA A 482 6.12 14.54 -17.61
N PRO A 483 4.85 14.08 -17.63
CA PRO A 483 4.32 13.36 -18.77
C PRO A 483 4.55 14.15 -20.07
N PRO A 484 4.98 13.49 -21.15
CA PRO A 484 5.27 14.18 -22.39
C PRO A 484 4.00 14.90 -22.90
N THR A 485 4.22 16.02 -23.56
CA THR A 485 3.20 16.84 -24.21
C THR A 485 3.41 16.86 -25.71
N PHE A 486 2.32 17.15 -26.43
CA PHE A 486 2.31 17.13 -27.88
C PHE A 486 3.05 18.34 -28.46
N MET A 487 3.87 18.11 -29.49
CA MET A 487 4.48 19.19 -30.27
C MET A 487 4.04 19.15 -31.74
N ASN A 488 4.21 18.02 -32.42
CA ASN A 488 3.84 17.85 -33.84
C ASN A 488 3.58 16.36 -34.18
N HIS A 489 2.83 16.06 -35.23
CA HIS A 489 2.65 14.71 -35.76
C HIS A 489 2.61 14.70 -37.29
N THR A 490 2.81 13.52 -37.86
CA THR A 490 2.47 13.16 -39.23
C THR A 490 1.60 11.90 -39.19
N GLY A 491 1.30 11.29 -40.34
CA GLY A 491 0.70 9.96 -40.36
C GLY A 491 1.63 8.89 -39.77
N GLY A 492 2.95 9.08 -39.77
CA GLY A 492 3.94 8.05 -39.42
C GLY A 492 4.95 8.41 -38.33
N SER A 493 4.88 9.62 -37.78
CA SER A 493 5.72 10.05 -36.67
C SER A 493 4.99 10.98 -35.72
N ILE A 494 5.44 11.02 -34.47
CA ILE A 494 4.96 11.99 -33.49
C ILE A 494 6.18 12.59 -32.78
N THR A 495 6.17 13.91 -32.62
CA THR A 495 7.15 14.68 -31.87
C THR A 495 6.55 15.10 -30.54
N PHE A 496 7.22 14.71 -29.46
CA PHE A 496 6.84 15.02 -28.09
C PHE A 496 7.91 15.89 -27.43
N ASN A 497 7.51 16.69 -26.44
CA ASN A 497 8.41 17.35 -25.49
C ASN A 497 7.98 17.06 -24.06
N TRP A 498 8.86 17.30 -23.09
CA TRP A 498 8.56 17.16 -21.68
C TRP A 498 9.37 18.15 -20.86
N ASN A 499 8.99 18.32 -19.60
CA ASN A 499 9.82 19.03 -18.63
C ASN A 499 10.73 18.01 -17.90
N PRO A 500 11.99 18.38 -17.59
CA PRO A 500 12.88 17.58 -16.74
C PRO A 500 12.24 17.16 -15.41
N PRO A 501 12.72 16.09 -14.76
CA PRO A 501 12.25 15.73 -13.44
C PRO A 501 12.60 16.82 -12.43
N LEU A 502 11.71 17.04 -11.47
CA LEU A 502 11.93 18.02 -10.41
C LEU A 502 12.91 17.51 -9.35
N ASP A 503 13.06 16.18 -9.25
CA ASP A 503 14.11 15.50 -8.50
C ASP A 503 15.11 14.90 -9.49
N ASN A 504 16.30 15.46 -9.58
CA ASN A 504 17.38 14.97 -10.44
C ASN A 504 18.24 13.88 -9.77
N GLY A 505 17.89 13.47 -8.54
CA GLY A 505 18.66 12.52 -7.73
C GLY A 505 19.94 13.11 -7.14
N GLY A 506 20.10 14.43 -7.14
CA GLY A 506 21.27 15.14 -6.61
C GLY A 506 22.40 15.31 -7.63
N GLU A 507 22.20 14.90 -8.88
CA GLU A 507 23.17 15.05 -9.97
C GLU A 507 22.50 15.47 -11.29
N ILE A 508 23.31 15.94 -12.25
CA ILE A 508 22.78 16.39 -13.54
C ILE A 508 22.15 15.24 -14.34
N VAL A 509 21.00 15.50 -14.97
CA VAL A 509 20.37 14.57 -15.92
C VAL A 509 21.16 14.62 -17.23
N THR A 510 21.68 13.49 -17.68
CA THR A 510 22.52 13.35 -18.87
C THR A 510 21.72 13.04 -20.13
N SER A 511 20.61 12.29 -20.00
CA SER A 511 19.76 11.88 -21.12
C SER A 511 18.37 11.46 -20.65
N TYR A 512 17.50 11.16 -21.61
CA TYR A 512 16.13 10.69 -21.40
C TYR A 512 15.85 9.48 -22.28
N ILE A 513 15.12 8.51 -21.73
CA ILE A 513 14.66 7.31 -22.43
C ILE A 513 13.17 7.45 -22.70
N VAL A 514 12.77 7.37 -23.97
CA VAL A 514 11.37 7.39 -24.41
C VAL A 514 10.93 5.97 -24.73
N GLU A 515 9.82 5.58 -24.12
CA GLU A 515 9.18 4.28 -24.32
C GLU A 515 7.79 4.47 -24.93
N VAL A 516 7.52 3.76 -26.02
CA VAL A 516 6.21 3.68 -26.66
C VAL A 516 5.64 2.30 -26.39
N GLN A 517 4.45 2.25 -25.78
CA GLN A 517 3.82 1.00 -25.40
C GLN A 517 3.60 0.10 -26.63
N GLY A 518 4.05 -1.16 -26.54
CA GLY A 518 3.97 -2.14 -27.63
C GLY A 518 5.20 -2.19 -28.54
N PHE A 519 6.21 -1.34 -28.31
CA PHE A 519 7.50 -1.38 -28.97
C PHE A 519 8.57 -1.87 -27.99
N ASP A 520 9.36 -2.86 -28.40
CA ASP A 520 10.44 -3.40 -27.56
C ASP A 520 11.68 -2.48 -27.51
N GLN A 521 11.83 -1.59 -28.50
CA GLN A 521 12.94 -0.63 -28.55
C GLN A 521 12.55 0.72 -27.94
N THR A 522 13.33 1.12 -26.94
CA THR A 522 13.35 2.48 -26.42
C THR A 522 14.29 3.37 -27.24
N GLN A 523 14.06 4.68 -27.22
CA GLN A 523 14.96 5.66 -27.83
C GLN A 523 15.53 6.58 -26.77
N GLU A 524 16.81 6.95 -26.92
CA GLU A 524 17.52 7.82 -25.99
C GLU A 524 17.84 9.17 -26.64
N THR A 525 17.65 10.26 -25.89
CA THR A 525 17.96 11.63 -26.35
C THR A 525 18.53 12.46 -25.20
N ALA A 526 19.47 13.36 -25.51
CA ALA A 526 19.95 14.36 -24.55
C ALA A 526 19.00 15.57 -24.41
N ASN A 527 18.04 15.70 -25.35
CA ASN A 527 17.10 16.80 -25.38
C ASN A 527 15.84 16.48 -24.56
N THR A 528 15.07 17.51 -24.21
CA THR A 528 13.73 17.38 -23.61
C THR A 528 12.61 17.24 -24.67
N TRP A 529 12.96 16.70 -25.83
CA TRP A 529 12.07 16.42 -26.94
C TRP A 529 12.62 15.29 -27.80
N LEU A 530 11.73 14.57 -28.48
CA LEU A 530 12.06 13.48 -29.41
C LEU A 530 10.97 13.35 -30.48
N THR A 531 11.38 13.10 -31.73
CA THR A 531 10.49 12.63 -32.79
C THR A 531 10.59 11.11 -32.89
N TYR A 532 9.50 10.41 -32.56
CA TYR A 532 9.40 8.96 -32.70
C TYR A 532 8.69 8.64 -34.02
N ALA A 533 9.34 7.90 -34.92
CA ALA A 533 8.83 7.58 -36.25
C ALA A 533 8.64 6.07 -36.46
N GLY A 534 8.12 5.67 -37.63
CA GLY A 534 7.76 4.28 -37.92
C GLY A 534 6.42 3.85 -37.30
N LEU A 535 5.55 4.82 -37.02
CA LEU A 535 4.22 4.62 -36.49
C LEU A 535 3.22 4.39 -37.63
N LEU A 536 2.08 3.76 -37.34
CA LEU A 536 0.98 3.58 -38.29
C LEU A 536 0.03 4.78 -38.23
N ALA A 537 -0.60 5.12 -39.35
CA ALA A 537 -1.59 6.20 -39.44
C ALA A 537 -2.84 5.91 -38.59
N ALA A 538 -3.51 6.99 -38.16
CA ALA A 538 -4.77 6.98 -37.41
C ALA A 538 -4.75 6.01 -36.21
N THR A 539 -3.60 5.86 -35.56
CA THR A 539 -3.37 4.89 -34.48
C THR A 539 -2.95 5.63 -33.21
N SER A 540 -3.53 5.21 -32.08
CA SER A 540 -3.20 5.77 -30.76
C SER A 540 -2.07 4.99 -30.08
N TYR A 541 -1.12 5.71 -29.51
CA TYR A 541 0.05 5.20 -28.82
C TYR A 541 0.16 5.83 -27.43
N ASN A 542 0.54 5.03 -26.44
CA ASN A 542 0.85 5.51 -25.09
C ASN A 542 2.36 5.64 -24.94
N VAL A 543 2.82 6.81 -24.53
CA VAL A 543 4.25 7.17 -24.46
C VAL A 543 4.60 7.65 -23.06
N ARG A 544 5.74 7.23 -22.54
CA ARG A 544 6.31 7.69 -21.28
C ARG A 544 7.81 7.97 -21.41
N VAL A 545 8.34 8.75 -20.50
CA VAL A 545 9.75 9.18 -20.52
C VAL A 545 10.39 8.94 -19.15
N SER A 546 11.61 8.42 -19.14
CA SER A 546 12.46 8.32 -17.94
C SER A 546 13.68 9.22 -18.10
N ALA A 547 14.09 9.89 -17.01
CA ALA A 547 15.36 10.62 -16.99
C ALA A 547 16.52 9.71 -16.57
N VAL A 548 17.73 10.02 -17.04
CA VAL A 548 18.95 9.26 -16.76
C VAL A 548 20.01 10.20 -16.20
N ASN A 549 20.65 9.81 -15.11
CA ASN A 549 21.87 10.46 -14.61
C ASN A 549 23.00 9.43 -14.45
N ILE A 550 24.10 9.80 -13.79
CA ILE A 550 25.26 8.92 -13.59
C ILE A 550 24.93 7.63 -12.80
N MET A 551 23.86 7.62 -12.00
CA MET A 551 23.41 6.45 -11.24
C MET A 551 22.53 5.51 -12.07
N GLY A 552 22.02 5.98 -13.20
CA GLY A 552 21.22 5.19 -14.12
C GLY A 552 19.83 5.78 -14.40
N VAL A 553 18.93 4.91 -14.84
CA VAL A 553 17.58 5.25 -15.30
C VAL A 553 16.65 5.45 -14.11
N GLY A 554 16.03 6.62 -14.05
CA GLY A 554 15.01 6.98 -13.08
C GLY A 554 13.66 6.35 -13.31
N SER A 555 12.73 6.64 -12.40
CA SER A 555 11.34 6.21 -12.57
C SER A 555 10.71 6.86 -13.81
N PRO A 556 9.86 6.14 -14.57
CA PRO A 556 9.21 6.72 -15.74
C PRO A 556 8.09 7.69 -15.36
N SER A 557 7.82 8.66 -16.23
CA SER A 557 6.62 9.49 -16.18
C SER A 557 5.35 8.64 -16.28
N MET A 558 4.20 9.23 -15.94
CA MET A 558 2.92 8.65 -16.36
C MET A 558 2.86 8.59 -17.89
N TYR A 559 2.08 7.62 -18.40
CA TYR A 559 1.80 7.54 -19.84
C TYR A 559 0.96 8.73 -20.29
N ALA A 560 1.37 9.35 -21.39
CA ALA A 560 0.55 10.26 -22.17
C ALA A 560 0.15 9.58 -23.48
N GLN A 561 -1.11 9.76 -23.88
CA GLN A 561 -1.63 9.18 -25.11
C GLN A 561 -1.57 10.19 -26.24
N PHE A 562 -1.11 9.72 -27.41
CA PHE A 562 -1.06 10.51 -28.64
C PHE A 562 -1.57 9.69 -29.79
N SER A 563 -2.08 10.34 -30.83
CA SER A 563 -2.51 9.66 -32.06
C SER A 563 -1.79 10.27 -33.26
N THR A 564 -1.43 9.41 -34.20
CA THR A 564 -0.98 9.84 -35.54
C THR A 564 -2.16 10.33 -36.37
N ASP A 565 -1.86 11.15 -37.37
CA ASP A 565 -2.85 11.60 -38.34
C ASP A 565 -3.25 10.50 -39.32
N ILE A 566 -4.23 10.80 -40.17
CA ILE A 566 -4.47 10.03 -41.40
C ILE A 566 -3.17 9.92 -42.24
N PRO A 567 -3.08 8.96 -43.19
CA PRO A 567 -1.86 8.76 -43.97
C PRO A 567 -1.37 10.06 -44.61
N SER A 568 -0.12 10.44 -44.30
CA SER A 568 0.57 11.58 -44.88
C SER A 568 1.61 11.10 -45.91
N PRO A 569 2.13 11.97 -46.79
CA PRO A 569 3.29 11.61 -47.59
C PRO A 569 4.45 11.18 -46.69
N ALA A 570 5.16 10.13 -47.09
CA ALA A 570 6.39 9.71 -46.41
C ALA A 570 7.46 10.80 -46.53
N GLN A 571 8.49 10.72 -45.69
CA GLN A 571 9.71 11.50 -45.90
C GLN A 571 10.52 10.96 -47.10
N PRO A 572 11.41 11.78 -47.69
CA PRO A 572 12.43 11.27 -48.61
C PRO A 572 13.29 10.19 -47.92
N PRO A 573 13.79 9.19 -48.68
CA PRO A 573 14.83 8.30 -48.18
C PRO A 573 16.14 9.08 -47.99
N SER A 574 17.19 8.40 -47.51
CA SER A 574 18.52 9.02 -47.48
C SER A 574 18.96 9.46 -48.89
N ALA A 575 19.91 10.39 -48.94
CA ALA A 575 20.61 10.68 -50.18
C ALA A 575 21.21 9.36 -50.75
N PRO A 576 21.08 9.10 -52.06
CA PRO A 576 21.68 7.92 -52.65
C PRO A 576 23.21 7.98 -52.59
N THR A 577 23.84 6.85 -52.35
CA THR A 577 25.29 6.66 -52.44
C THR A 577 25.64 5.82 -53.65
N ILE A 578 26.67 6.22 -54.40
CA ILE A 578 27.15 5.49 -55.57
C ILE A 578 28.09 4.38 -55.12
N VAL A 579 27.76 3.14 -55.44
CA VAL A 579 28.55 1.96 -55.08
C VAL A 579 29.49 1.55 -56.20
N SER A 580 29.02 1.59 -57.45
CA SER A 580 29.81 1.26 -58.63
C SER A 580 29.30 2.00 -59.86
N GLN A 581 30.16 2.11 -60.87
CA GLN A 581 29.88 2.80 -62.13
C GLN A 581 30.54 2.06 -63.29
N SER A 582 29.85 1.99 -64.42
CA SER A 582 30.31 1.41 -65.67
C SER A 582 30.13 2.41 -66.82
N GLY A 583 30.42 2.00 -68.05
CA GLY A 583 30.14 2.84 -69.22
C GLY A 583 28.64 3.08 -69.44
N GLY A 584 27.77 2.19 -68.97
CA GLY A 584 26.32 2.20 -69.28
C GLY A 584 25.40 2.29 -68.07
N ALA A 585 25.93 2.18 -66.85
CA ALA A 585 25.12 2.11 -65.64
C ALA A 585 25.82 2.69 -64.41
N VAL A 586 25.01 3.01 -63.40
CA VAL A 586 25.45 3.39 -62.05
C VAL A 586 24.66 2.57 -61.03
N THR A 587 25.33 2.03 -60.02
CA THR A 587 24.69 1.29 -58.92
C THR A 587 24.55 2.19 -57.70
N LEU A 588 23.32 2.33 -57.19
CA LEU A 588 22.99 3.20 -56.06
C LEU A 588 22.54 2.40 -54.84
N THR A 589 22.89 2.86 -53.64
CA THR A 589 22.35 2.40 -52.36
C THR A 589 21.76 3.57 -51.58
N PHE A 590 20.75 3.29 -50.76
CA PHE A 590 20.07 4.27 -49.91
C PHE A 590 19.34 3.55 -48.79
N THR A 591 19.00 4.27 -47.71
CA THR A 591 18.18 3.75 -46.62
C THR A 591 16.74 4.25 -46.74
N PRO A 592 15.73 3.43 -46.38
CA PRO A 592 14.33 3.85 -46.29
C PRO A 592 14.11 5.10 -45.43
N PRO A 593 13.01 5.84 -45.63
CA PRO A 593 12.66 6.96 -44.77
C PRO A 593 12.32 6.50 -43.35
N VAL A 594 12.71 7.32 -42.37
CA VAL A 594 12.43 7.09 -40.95
C VAL A 594 10.94 7.31 -40.65
N ASP A 595 10.33 8.34 -41.26
CA ASP A 595 8.88 8.56 -41.25
C ASP A 595 8.24 8.07 -42.57
N THR A 596 7.49 6.98 -42.49
CA THR A 596 6.80 6.35 -43.62
C THR A 596 5.46 6.98 -43.97
N GLY A 597 5.06 8.05 -43.26
CA GLY A 597 3.75 8.69 -43.44
C GLY A 597 2.58 7.85 -42.93
N GLY A 598 2.86 6.82 -42.11
CA GLY A 598 1.85 5.98 -41.47
C GLY A 598 1.52 4.69 -42.21
N VAL A 599 2.29 4.41 -43.26
CA VAL A 599 2.16 3.22 -44.10
C VAL A 599 3.26 2.21 -43.68
N PRO A 600 2.98 0.90 -43.63
CA PRO A 600 4.01 -0.11 -43.35
C PRO A 600 5.21 0.02 -44.31
N LEU A 601 6.44 -0.17 -43.81
CA LEU A 601 7.65 -0.10 -44.65
C LEU A 601 7.58 -1.05 -45.86
N SER A 602 6.95 -2.22 -45.71
CA SER A 602 6.73 -3.21 -46.79
C SER A 602 5.95 -2.67 -47.99
N ASP A 603 5.13 -1.64 -47.75
CA ASP A 603 4.19 -1.09 -48.72
C ASP A 603 4.77 0.14 -49.44
N LEU A 604 6.05 0.45 -49.20
CA LEU A 604 6.77 1.52 -49.88
C LEU A 604 7.44 1.04 -51.15
N SER A 605 7.52 1.94 -52.12
CA SER A 605 8.36 1.81 -53.33
C SER A 605 9.15 3.10 -53.57
N TYR A 606 10.19 3.02 -54.38
CA TYR A 606 11.12 4.12 -54.63
C TYR A 606 11.22 4.39 -56.12
N ALA A 607 11.08 5.65 -56.50
CA ALA A 607 11.34 6.13 -57.85
C ALA A 607 12.68 6.85 -57.89
N ILE A 608 13.54 6.43 -58.81
CA ILE A 608 14.90 6.91 -58.98
C ILE A 608 14.96 7.76 -60.24
N TYR A 609 15.43 8.99 -60.11
CA TYR A 609 15.54 9.97 -61.18
C TYR A 609 17.02 10.25 -61.48
N ALA A 610 17.37 10.31 -62.77
CA ALA A 610 18.64 10.82 -63.25
C ALA A 610 18.40 12.10 -64.06
N ASN A 611 19.00 13.23 -63.66
CA ASN A 611 18.74 14.54 -64.26
C ASN A 611 17.23 14.87 -64.35
N ASN A 612 16.48 14.54 -63.28
CA ASN A 612 15.02 14.68 -63.18
C ASN A 612 14.19 13.79 -64.13
N VAL A 613 14.80 12.81 -64.80
CA VAL A 613 14.09 11.82 -65.62
C VAL A 613 13.99 10.51 -64.83
N LEU A 614 12.79 9.92 -64.74
CA LEU A 614 12.59 8.62 -64.10
C LEU A 614 13.36 7.54 -64.86
N VAL A 615 14.28 6.86 -64.18
CA VAL A 615 15.17 5.84 -64.79
C VAL A 615 15.00 4.46 -64.17
N ALA A 616 14.51 4.36 -62.93
CA ALA A 616 14.21 3.09 -62.30
C ALA A 616 13.13 3.24 -61.22
N GLN A 617 12.43 2.14 -60.93
CA GLN A 617 11.56 2.01 -59.77
C GLN A 617 11.81 0.67 -59.08
N ILE A 618 11.74 0.63 -57.76
CA ILE A 618 11.96 -0.58 -56.97
C ILE A 618 11.07 -0.60 -55.73
N SER A 619 10.47 -1.75 -55.41
CA SER A 619 9.71 -1.91 -54.16
C SER A 619 10.63 -2.14 -52.95
N GLN A 620 10.15 -1.88 -51.74
CA GLN A 620 10.92 -2.21 -50.53
C GLN A 620 11.26 -3.71 -50.47
N ALA A 621 10.35 -4.59 -50.89
CA ALA A 621 10.57 -6.03 -50.90
C ALA A 621 11.74 -6.43 -51.84
N ASP A 622 11.76 -5.85 -53.05
CA ASP A 622 12.82 -6.12 -54.03
C ASP A 622 14.16 -5.53 -53.57
N LEU A 623 14.15 -4.36 -52.93
CA LEU A 623 15.35 -3.74 -52.36
C LEU A 623 15.97 -4.63 -51.27
N VAL A 624 15.14 -5.18 -50.38
CA VAL A 624 15.59 -6.13 -49.35
C VAL A 624 16.10 -7.43 -49.99
N ALA A 625 15.43 -7.96 -51.01
CA ALA A 625 15.87 -9.16 -51.72
C ALA A 625 17.26 -8.99 -52.37
N LEU A 626 17.57 -7.82 -52.94
CA LEU A 626 18.90 -7.50 -53.47
C LEU A 626 19.97 -7.56 -52.38
N THR A 627 19.71 -6.96 -51.22
CA THR A 627 20.65 -6.98 -50.09
C THR A 627 20.86 -8.39 -49.53
N ALA A 628 19.79 -9.20 -49.44
CA ALA A 628 19.89 -10.59 -49.00
C ALA A 628 20.68 -11.46 -49.99
N ALA A 629 20.49 -11.29 -51.30
CA ALA A 629 21.18 -12.03 -52.34
C ALA A 629 22.72 -11.86 -52.29
N SER A 630 23.21 -10.67 -51.94
CA SER A 630 24.65 -10.43 -51.73
C SER A 630 25.25 -11.14 -50.52
N SER A 631 24.43 -11.54 -49.55
CA SER A 631 24.88 -12.26 -48.35
C SER A 631 24.91 -13.79 -48.51
N SER A 632 24.11 -14.34 -49.44
CA SER A 632 23.95 -15.78 -49.69
C SER A 632 25.05 -16.43 -50.56
N SER A 633 26.09 -15.70 -50.97
CA SER A 633 27.28 -16.29 -51.63
C SER A 633 28.17 -17.12 -50.67
N ARG A 634 27.78 -17.35 -49.41
CA ARG A 634 28.43 -18.27 -48.47
C ARG A 634 27.44 -19.31 -47.92
N GLN A 635 27.68 -20.56 -48.32
CA GLN A 635 27.19 -21.84 -47.78
C GLN A 635 25.71 -22.21 -47.98
N LEU A 636 25.47 -23.12 -48.93
CA LEU A 636 24.34 -24.05 -48.93
C LEU A 636 24.77 -25.39 -48.34
N THR A 637 24.49 -25.59 -47.05
CA THR A 637 24.18 -26.91 -46.47
C THR A 637 23.31 -26.72 -45.22
N SER A 638 22.00 -26.96 -45.35
CA SER A 638 21.26 -27.96 -44.55
C SER A 638 19.75 -27.66 -44.46
N LEU A 639 19.04 -28.71 -44.84
CA LEU A 639 17.69 -29.17 -44.51
C LEU A 639 17.01 -28.59 -43.24
N ASN A 640 15.73 -28.23 -43.42
CA ASN A 640 14.59 -28.20 -42.49
C ASN A 640 14.86 -28.01 -40.98
N LEU A 641 14.23 -26.99 -40.38
CA LEU A 641 13.44 -27.07 -39.16
C LEU A 641 12.61 -25.77 -39.01
N GLY A 642 11.29 -25.90 -38.85
CA GLY A 642 10.40 -24.75 -38.65
C GLY A 642 10.66 -24.07 -37.31
N ILE A 643 10.94 -22.76 -37.35
CA ILE A 643 10.93 -21.85 -36.19
C ILE A 643 10.38 -20.49 -36.65
N ARG A 644 9.54 -19.93 -35.78
CA ARG A 644 8.86 -18.63 -35.83
C ARG A 644 9.78 -17.48 -36.24
N GLU A 645 9.18 -16.51 -36.94
CA GLU A 645 9.77 -15.23 -37.34
C GLU A 645 10.57 -14.56 -36.21
N MET A 646 11.88 -14.46 -36.41
CA MET A 646 12.79 -13.59 -35.65
C MET A 646 13.06 -12.34 -36.47
N LYS A 647 12.63 -11.19 -35.95
CA LYS A 647 13.10 -9.85 -36.33
C LYS A 647 14.62 -9.79 -36.16
N LEU A 648 15.33 -9.43 -37.23
CA LEU A 648 16.77 -9.20 -37.22
C LEU A 648 17.12 -7.85 -36.58
N SER A 649 18.04 -7.90 -35.62
CA SER A 649 18.83 -6.78 -35.12
C SER A 649 20.00 -6.51 -36.07
N GLU A 650 20.05 -5.33 -36.68
CA GLU A 650 21.21 -4.86 -37.45
C GLU A 650 22.16 -4.07 -36.55
N THR A 651 23.16 -4.76 -36.00
CA THR A 651 24.38 -4.12 -35.50
C THR A 651 25.56 -4.47 -36.40
N GLY A 652 26.05 -3.46 -37.13
CA GLY A 652 27.41 -3.27 -37.62
C GLY A 652 28.30 -4.52 -37.84
N ARG A 653 28.18 -5.13 -39.01
CA ARG A 653 29.33 -5.78 -39.68
C ARG A 653 29.44 -5.24 -41.10
N ARG A 654 30.66 -4.80 -41.42
CA ARG A 654 31.07 -4.19 -42.68
C ARG A 654 30.92 -5.24 -43.81
N LEU A 655 29.88 -5.08 -44.64
CA LEU A 655 29.68 -5.85 -45.87
C LEU A 655 30.43 -5.16 -47.00
N ASP A 656 31.57 -5.72 -47.41
CA ASP A 656 32.41 -5.18 -48.50
C ASP A 656 31.90 -5.56 -49.91
N SER A 657 30.61 -5.83 -50.08
CA SER A 657 29.95 -5.96 -51.38
C SER A 657 28.49 -5.50 -51.28
N GLN A 658 28.27 -4.18 -51.30
CA GLN A 658 26.92 -3.62 -51.23
C GLN A 658 26.15 -3.93 -52.53
N ALA A 659 25.18 -4.84 -52.49
CA ALA A 659 24.15 -4.89 -53.52
C ALA A 659 23.35 -3.58 -53.50
N GLY A 660 23.28 -2.92 -54.65
CA GLY A 660 22.51 -1.70 -54.86
C GLY A 660 21.63 -1.81 -56.10
N VAL A 661 20.83 -0.79 -56.33
CA VAL A 661 19.94 -0.71 -57.50
C VAL A 661 20.78 -0.28 -58.71
N VAL A 662 20.87 -1.14 -59.72
CA VAL A 662 21.57 -0.85 -60.98
C VAL A 662 20.67 0.02 -61.86
N VAL A 663 21.10 1.26 -62.12
CA VAL A 663 20.45 2.22 -63.01
C VAL A 663 21.13 2.18 -64.37
N GLY A 664 20.42 1.65 -65.36
CA GLY A 664 20.92 1.34 -66.69
C GLY A 664 20.63 2.36 -67.79
N ASN A 665 21.03 2.03 -69.02
CA ASN A 665 20.80 2.83 -70.24
C ASN A 665 21.34 4.27 -70.16
N LEU A 666 22.48 4.45 -69.49
CA LEU A 666 23.14 5.73 -69.35
C LEU A 666 24.20 5.90 -70.45
N ASN A 667 24.33 7.11 -70.98
CA ASN A 667 25.41 7.42 -71.91
C ASN A 667 26.79 7.31 -71.22
N PRO A 668 27.83 6.79 -71.90
CA PRO A 668 29.18 6.69 -71.36
C PRO A 668 29.82 8.07 -71.15
N SER A 669 30.76 8.14 -70.21
CA SER A 669 31.54 9.35 -69.87
C SER A 669 30.67 10.59 -69.63
N THR A 670 29.48 10.41 -69.08
CA THR A 670 28.47 11.45 -68.90
C THR A 670 28.16 11.64 -67.42
N GLN A 671 28.04 12.89 -66.98
CA GLN A 671 27.68 13.24 -65.61
C GLN A 671 26.16 13.25 -65.42
N TYR A 672 25.71 12.69 -64.30
CA TYR A 672 24.30 12.62 -63.90
C TYR A 672 24.12 13.11 -62.46
N THR A 673 22.92 13.62 -62.18
CA THR A 673 22.43 13.91 -60.84
C THR A 673 21.33 12.92 -60.50
N PHE A 674 21.47 12.21 -59.38
CA PHE A 674 20.55 11.17 -58.93
C PHE A 674 19.71 11.66 -57.75
N GLN A 675 18.40 11.40 -57.80
CA GLN A 675 17.45 11.75 -56.75
C GLN A 675 16.45 10.61 -56.56
N ILE A 676 16.00 10.38 -55.32
CA ILE A 676 15.05 9.31 -55.02
C ILE A 676 13.83 9.87 -54.29
N THR A 677 12.64 9.47 -54.73
CA THR A 677 11.37 9.75 -54.03
C THR A 677 10.77 8.45 -53.50
N THR A 678 10.14 8.51 -52.34
CA THR A 678 9.33 7.42 -51.79
C THR A 678 7.92 7.53 -52.34
N ILE A 679 7.31 6.41 -52.71
CA ILE A 679 5.92 6.26 -53.12
C ILE A 679 5.25 5.30 -52.13
N SER A 680 4.17 5.74 -51.50
CA SER A 680 3.35 4.88 -50.65
C SER A 680 2.33 4.10 -51.46
N SER A 681 1.84 2.97 -50.92
CA SER A 681 0.71 2.21 -51.47
C SER A 681 -0.58 3.04 -51.61
N THR A 682 -0.72 4.12 -50.86
CA THR A 682 -1.82 5.09 -50.95
C THR A 682 -1.65 6.11 -52.08
N GLY A 683 -0.56 6.04 -52.85
CA GLY A 683 -0.27 6.91 -54.00
C GLY A 683 0.40 8.25 -53.67
N GLY A 684 0.75 8.49 -52.40
CA GLY A 684 1.47 9.70 -51.98
C GLY A 684 2.95 9.62 -52.33
N MET A 685 3.48 10.65 -53.01
CA MET A 685 4.92 10.80 -53.27
C MET A 685 5.55 11.74 -52.24
N SER A 686 6.70 11.35 -51.70
CA SER A 686 7.52 12.24 -50.88
C SER A 686 8.22 13.32 -51.72
N ALA A 687 8.75 14.34 -51.05
CA ALA A 687 9.76 15.18 -51.68
C ALA A 687 10.97 14.33 -52.10
N GLY A 688 11.71 14.75 -53.12
CA GLY A 688 12.91 14.02 -53.52
C GLY A 688 14.04 14.18 -52.49
N SER A 689 14.83 13.12 -52.31
CA SER A 689 16.02 13.14 -51.47
C SER A 689 17.05 14.18 -51.94
N THR A 690 18.05 14.47 -51.12
CA THR A 690 19.17 15.31 -51.55
C THR A 690 19.84 14.69 -52.78
N GLN A 691 20.05 15.50 -53.82
CA GLN A 691 20.64 15.03 -55.06
C GLN A 691 22.10 14.59 -54.88
N GLN A 692 22.46 13.46 -55.47
CA GLN A 692 23.84 12.95 -55.52
C GLN A 692 24.37 13.03 -56.94
N SER A 693 25.54 13.66 -57.14
CA SER A 693 26.20 13.66 -58.45
C SER A 693 27.04 12.40 -58.65
N GLY A 694 27.02 11.87 -59.87
CA GLY A 694 27.80 10.72 -60.32
C GLY A 694 28.17 10.83 -61.80
N SER A 695 29.04 9.95 -62.29
CA SER A 695 29.36 9.89 -63.73
C SER A 695 29.55 8.46 -64.18
N THR A 696 29.12 8.14 -65.39
CA THR A 696 29.51 6.89 -66.05
C THR A 696 30.97 6.93 -66.46
N SER A 697 31.60 5.76 -66.57
CA SER A 697 32.99 5.64 -67.00
C SER A 697 33.09 5.55 -68.52
N LEU A 698 34.29 5.25 -69.04
CA LEU A 698 34.46 4.90 -70.46
C LEU A 698 33.67 3.63 -70.79
N PRO A 699 33.35 3.36 -72.07
CA PRO A 699 32.66 2.13 -72.46
C PRO A 699 33.30 0.86 -71.89
N THR A 700 32.49 0.02 -71.25
CA THR A 700 32.89 -1.25 -70.63
C THR A 700 32.22 -2.44 -71.30
N LYS A 701 32.59 -3.66 -70.91
CA LYS A 701 31.76 -4.85 -71.20
C LYS A 701 30.39 -4.68 -70.52
N PRO A 702 29.32 -5.31 -71.04
CA PRO A 702 28.01 -5.26 -70.39
C PRO A 702 28.06 -5.90 -69.01
N GLY A 703 27.15 -5.49 -68.13
CA GLY A 703 26.92 -6.19 -66.87
C GLY A 703 26.33 -7.57 -67.10
N ALA A 704 26.47 -8.46 -66.10
CA ALA A 704 25.89 -9.79 -66.16
C ALA A 704 24.35 -9.69 -66.36
N PRO A 705 23.77 -10.44 -67.31
CA PRO A 705 22.32 -10.51 -67.46
C PRO A 705 21.63 -11.10 -66.23
N ASP A 706 20.36 -10.73 -66.04
CA ASP A 706 19.48 -11.46 -65.14
C ASP A 706 19.33 -12.91 -65.66
N PRO A 707 19.10 -13.91 -64.78
CA PRO A 707 19.00 -15.31 -65.20
C PRO A 707 17.91 -15.54 -66.24
N PRO A 708 18.14 -16.43 -67.22
CA PRO A 708 17.11 -16.75 -68.19
C PRO A 708 15.93 -17.43 -67.47
N LEU A 709 14.71 -17.18 -67.93
CA LEU A 709 13.49 -17.82 -67.46
C LEU A 709 13.14 -19.02 -68.34
N LEU A 710 12.95 -20.20 -67.74
CA LEU A 710 12.41 -21.35 -68.45
C LEU A 710 10.92 -21.13 -68.77
N VAL A 711 10.58 -21.10 -70.06
CA VAL A 711 9.22 -20.86 -70.58
C VAL A 711 8.51 -22.16 -70.92
N LYS A 712 9.24 -23.14 -71.47
CA LYS A 712 8.67 -24.44 -71.85
C LYS A 712 9.70 -25.55 -71.69
N SER A 713 9.26 -26.68 -71.18
CA SER A 713 10.02 -27.92 -71.11
C SER A 713 9.15 -29.10 -71.58
N THR A 714 9.73 -29.97 -72.40
CA THR A 714 9.14 -31.25 -72.82
C THR A 714 10.20 -32.34 -72.69
N GLY A 715 9.91 -33.56 -73.17
CA GLY A 715 10.90 -34.64 -73.14
C GLY A 715 12.13 -34.32 -73.99
N GLY A 716 11.99 -33.55 -75.08
CA GLY A 716 13.08 -33.32 -76.06
C GLY A 716 13.46 -31.87 -76.30
N LEU A 717 12.89 -30.92 -75.55
CA LEU A 717 13.00 -29.49 -75.84
C LEU A 717 12.96 -28.62 -74.59
N LEU A 718 13.78 -27.57 -74.57
CA LEU A 718 13.77 -26.49 -73.57
C LEU A 718 13.64 -25.14 -74.28
N SER A 719 12.76 -24.28 -73.79
CA SER A 719 12.62 -22.89 -74.28
C SER A 719 12.83 -21.91 -73.14
N PHE A 720 13.64 -20.89 -73.39
CA PHE A 720 13.98 -19.84 -72.44
C PHE A 720 13.59 -18.47 -72.97
N SER A 721 13.38 -17.52 -72.05
CA SER A 721 13.24 -16.09 -72.35
C SER A 721 14.03 -15.25 -71.34
N TRP A 722 14.39 -14.03 -71.71
CA TRP A 722 15.11 -13.11 -70.82
C TRP A 722 14.84 -11.66 -71.20
N SER A 723 15.10 -10.76 -70.26
CA SER A 723 15.03 -9.31 -70.48
C SER A 723 16.35 -8.73 -70.97
N PRO A 724 16.35 -7.52 -71.56
CA PRO A 724 17.58 -6.79 -71.84
C PRO A 724 18.44 -6.60 -70.57
N VAL A 725 19.77 -6.58 -70.73
CA VAL A 725 20.68 -6.23 -69.62
C VAL A 725 20.41 -4.81 -69.12
N LYS A 726 20.51 -4.63 -67.80
CA LYS A 726 20.40 -3.30 -67.18
C LYS A 726 21.64 -2.46 -67.50
N ASP A 727 22.82 -3.05 -67.50
CA ASP A 727 24.06 -2.37 -67.87
C ASP A 727 24.56 -2.86 -69.23
N ASP A 728 24.43 -2.03 -70.27
CA ASP A 728 24.94 -2.32 -71.61
C ASP A 728 26.44 -1.98 -71.78
N GLY A 729 27.07 -1.44 -70.74
CA GLY A 729 28.45 -0.96 -70.77
C GLY A 729 28.64 0.32 -71.58
N GLY A 730 27.57 1.03 -71.95
CA GLY A 730 27.61 2.31 -72.67
C GLY A 730 27.68 2.17 -74.19
N THR A 731 27.51 0.95 -74.72
CA THR A 731 27.45 0.66 -76.15
C THR A 731 26.40 -0.39 -76.43
N SER A 732 25.80 -0.36 -77.63
CA SER A 732 24.71 -1.27 -77.98
C SER A 732 25.12 -2.75 -77.90
N ILE A 733 24.22 -3.57 -77.34
CA ILE A 733 24.37 -5.03 -77.32
C ILE A 733 24.29 -5.59 -78.74
N LEU A 734 25.26 -6.44 -79.09
CA LEU A 734 25.39 -7.09 -80.40
C LEU A 734 24.68 -8.45 -80.44
N ASN A 735 24.86 -9.27 -79.39
CA ASN A 735 24.17 -10.55 -79.23
C ASN A 735 24.08 -10.95 -77.75
N TYR A 736 23.12 -11.84 -77.48
CA TYR A 736 23.05 -12.64 -76.27
C TYR A 736 23.53 -14.06 -76.60
N ILE A 737 24.21 -14.69 -75.65
CA ILE A 737 24.71 -16.06 -75.75
C ILE A 737 24.09 -16.85 -74.59
N LEU A 738 23.13 -17.73 -74.90
CA LEU A 738 22.60 -18.69 -73.94
C LEU A 738 23.38 -20.01 -74.08
N GLN A 739 23.90 -20.52 -72.97
CA GLN A 739 24.55 -21.83 -72.91
C GLN A 739 23.76 -22.74 -71.97
N VAL A 740 23.41 -23.93 -72.45
CA VAL A 740 22.69 -24.97 -71.71
C VAL A 740 23.54 -26.23 -71.69
N THR A 741 24.04 -26.56 -70.51
CA THR A 741 24.96 -27.67 -70.29
C THR A 741 24.23 -28.81 -69.59
N ASN A 742 24.21 -29.99 -70.20
CA ASN A 742 23.70 -31.20 -69.56
C ASN A 742 24.62 -31.58 -68.40
N ILE A 743 24.06 -31.80 -67.21
CA ILE A 743 24.83 -32.01 -65.97
C ILE A 743 25.59 -33.34 -66.01
N ASP A 744 25.00 -34.38 -66.60
CA ASP A 744 25.55 -35.73 -66.57
C ASP A 744 26.57 -35.97 -67.69
N THR A 745 26.27 -35.47 -68.90
CA THR A 745 27.08 -35.71 -70.10
C THR A 745 28.04 -34.56 -70.42
N MET A 746 27.89 -33.41 -69.75
CA MET A 746 28.62 -32.16 -70.03
C MET A 746 28.46 -31.65 -71.46
N ARG A 747 27.47 -32.15 -72.22
CA ARG A 747 27.14 -31.65 -73.56
C ARG A 747 26.53 -30.26 -73.46
N VAL A 748 27.02 -29.35 -74.30
CA VAL A 748 26.56 -27.96 -74.35
C VAL A 748 25.76 -27.74 -75.61
N ALA A 749 24.54 -27.24 -75.45
CA ALA A 749 23.76 -26.63 -76.51
C ALA A 749 23.74 -25.10 -76.29
N SER A 750 23.78 -24.33 -77.37
CA SER A 750 23.76 -22.87 -77.27
C SER A 750 22.92 -22.24 -78.37
N CYS A 751 22.51 -21.01 -78.12
CA CYS A 751 21.94 -20.14 -79.12
C CYS A 751 22.44 -18.73 -78.94
N GLU A 752 22.68 -18.07 -80.07
CA GLU A 752 23.28 -16.76 -80.11
C GLU A 752 22.50 -15.84 -81.05
N GLY A 753 22.35 -14.59 -80.65
CA GLY A 753 21.75 -13.56 -81.48
C GLY A 753 21.18 -12.42 -80.65
N LEU A 754 20.71 -11.37 -81.32
CA LEU A 754 19.96 -10.30 -80.68
C LEU A 754 18.50 -10.73 -80.49
N ILE A 755 18.31 -11.79 -79.71
CA ILE A 755 17.04 -12.44 -79.40
C ILE A 755 16.79 -12.36 -77.89
N PHE A 756 15.51 -12.40 -77.50
CA PHE A 756 15.08 -12.42 -76.10
C PHE A 756 14.41 -13.74 -75.70
N GLN A 757 14.40 -14.70 -76.61
CA GLN A 757 13.86 -16.03 -76.42
C GLN A 757 14.62 -17.01 -77.31
N CYS A 758 14.77 -18.23 -76.83
CA CYS A 758 15.48 -19.28 -77.55
C CYS A 758 14.92 -20.66 -77.19
N THR A 759 14.81 -21.51 -78.20
CA THR A 759 14.35 -22.90 -78.07
C THR A 759 15.46 -23.85 -78.51
N LEU A 760 15.85 -24.75 -77.62
CA LEU A 760 16.81 -25.81 -77.87
C LEU A 760 16.05 -27.13 -77.96
N SER A 761 16.30 -27.87 -79.02
CA SER A 761 15.64 -29.13 -79.38
C SER A 761 16.61 -30.32 -79.38
N ALA A 762 16.07 -31.53 -79.58
CA ALA A 762 16.82 -32.78 -79.65
C ALA A 762 17.62 -33.07 -78.36
N LEU A 763 17.00 -32.76 -77.22
CA LEU A 763 17.54 -33.05 -75.90
C LEU A 763 17.08 -34.44 -75.43
N ASP A 764 17.87 -35.06 -74.56
CA ASP A 764 17.50 -36.33 -73.92
C ASP A 764 16.43 -36.09 -72.84
N SER A 765 15.48 -37.02 -72.69
CA SER A 765 14.45 -36.90 -71.65
C SER A 765 14.99 -37.08 -70.25
N SER A 766 14.21 -36.62 -69.26
CA SER A 766 14.51 -36.74 -67.82
C SER A 766 15.93 -36.29 -67.44
N SER A 767 16.51 -35.39 -68.23
CA SER A 767 17.90 -34.97 -68.11
C SER A 767 17.96 -33.60 -67.45
N ASN A 768 18.94 -33.42 -66.57
CA ASN A 768 19.15 -32.16 -65.88
C ASN A 768 20.17 -31.31 -66.64
N PHE A 769 19.90 -30.01 -66.69
CA PHE A 769 20.71 -29.02 -67.39
C PHE A 769 20.96 -27.81 -66.49
N ILE A 770 22.08 -27.14 -66.74
CA ILE A 770 22.41 -25.83 -66.19
C ILE A 770 22.37 -24.82 -67.35
N ALA A 771 21.60 -23.76 -67.21
CA ALA A 771 21.50 -22.70 -68.19
C ALA A 771 22.09 -21.38 -67.68
N ASN A 772 22.96 -20.76 -68.49
CA ASN A 772 23.63 -19.49 -68.21
C ASN A 772 23.48 -18.56 -69.41
N LEU A 773 23.39 -17.25 -69.16
CA LEU A 773 23.22 -16.22 -70.20
C LEU A 773 24.34 -15.18 -70.14
N GLN A 774 24.83 -14.75 -71.30
CA GLN A 774 25.76 -13.62 -71.43
C GLN A 774 25.24 -12.60 -72.44
N ALA A 775 25.60 -11.33 -72.25
CA ALA A 775 25.41 -10.27 -73.23
C ALA A 775 26.76 -9.81 -73.76
N VAL A 776 26.82 -9.43 -75.03
CA VAL A 776 28.06 -9.02 -75.68
C VAL A 776 27.85 -7.68 -76.37
N ASN A 777 28.75 -6.74 -76.13
CA ASN A 777 28.84 -5.50 -76.89
C ASN A 777 30.17 -5.43 -77.64
N VAL A 778 30.49 -4.29 -78.25
CA VAL A 778 31.74 -4.09 -79.01
C VAL A 778 33.01 -4.23 -78.16
N ILE A 779 32.93 -4.10 -76.83
CA ILE A 779 34.06 -4.25 -75.90
C ILE A 779 34.27 -5.72 -75.53
N GLY A 780 33.20 -6.51 -75.45
CA GLY A 780 33.27 -7.95 -75.26
C GLY A 780 32.07 -8.52 -74.50
N ALA A 781 32.17 -9.80 -74.15
CA ALA A 781 31.15 -10.53 -73.40
C ALA A 781 31.16 -10.16 -71.91
N SER A 782 29.97 -10.06 -71.33
CA SER A 782 29.72 -9.90 -69.90
C SER A 782 30.17 -11.13 -69.10
N ASP A 783 30.19 -11.00 -67.77
CA ASP A 783 30.12 -12.17 -66.90
C ASP A 783 28.82 -12.95 -67.16
N VAL A 784 28.83 -14.26 -66.87
CA VAL A 784 27.63 -15.12 -67.00
C VAL A 784 26.59 -14.73 -65.95
N SER A 785 25.31 -14.83 -66.32
CA SER A 785 24.20 -14.74 -65.37
C SER A 785 24.35 -15.78 -64.26
N THR A 786 23.64 -15.61 -63.14
CA THR A 786 23.49 -16.74 -62.22
C THR A 786 22.83 -17.91 -62.97
N ALA A 787 23.39 -19.09 -62.73
CA ALA A 787 23.02 -20.30 -63.43
C ALA A 787 21.67 -20.82 -62.91
N ILE A 788 20.78 -21.23 -63.79
CA ILE A 788 19.54 -21.91 -63.39
C ILE A 788 19.63 -23.40 -63.68
N SER A 789 19.12 -24.21 -62.76
CA SER A 789 18.96 -25.65 -62.98
C SER A 789 17.57 -25.94 -63.54
N VAL A 790 17.52 -26.64 -64.66
CA VAL A 790 16.29 -27.03 -65.35
C VAL A 790 16.37 -28.48 -65.78
N ALA A 791 15.22 -29.09 -66.10
CA ALA A 791 15.18 -30.45 -66.60
C ALA A 791 14.20 -30.59 -67.76
N THR A 792 14.50 -31.49 -68.68
CA THR A 792 13.51 -32.03 -69.61
C THR A 792 12.50 -32.89 -68.85
N THR A 793 11.27 -32.94 -69.32
CA THR A 793 10.26 -33.82 -68.72
C THR A 793 10.54 -35.29 -69.06
N SER A 794 9.71 -36.20 -68.55
CA SER A 794 9.69 -37.58 -69.04
C SER A 794 9.44 -37.62 -70.55
N ASP A 795 9.76 -38.75 -71.16
CA ASP A 795 9.46 -39.04 -72.56
C ASP A 795 8.04 -38.63 -72.94
N SER A 796 7.92 -37.94 -74.06
CA SER A 796 6.66 -37.44 -74.62
C SER A 796 6.60 -37.80 -76.10
N PRO A 797 5.39 -37.87 -76.73
CA PRO A 797 5.31 -38.05 -78.18
C PRO A 797 6.06 -36.93 -78.91
N PRO A 798 6.70 -37.24 -80.05
CA PRO A 798 7.34 -36.20 -80.86
C PRO A 798 6.28 -35.23 -81.38
N SER A 799 6.65 -33.96 -81.54
CA SER A 799 5.80 -33.00 -82.26
C SER A 799 5.61 -33.42 -83.73
N PRO A 800 4.61 -32.89 -84.46
CA PRO A 800 4.46 -33.20 -85.88
C PRO A 800 5.65 -32.70 -86.71
N PRO A 801 6.06 -33.43 -87.76
CA PRO A 801 7.02 -32.93 -88.75
C PRO A 801 6.50 -31.62 -89.38
N THR A 802 7.42 -30.77 -89.83
CA THR A 802 7.07 -29.46 -90.38
C THR A 802 7.48 -29.34 -91.85
N ARG A 803 6.91 -28.38 -92.58
CA ARG A 803 7.27 -28.06 -93.98
C ARG A 803 7.17 -29.24 -94.95
N LEU A 804 6.09 -30.03 -94.89
CA LEU A 804 5.78 -31.01 -95.93
C LEU A 804 5.47 -30.30 -97.25
N VAL A 805 6.22 -30.62 -98.31
CA VAL A 805 6.07 -30.06 -99.65
C VAL A 805 6.13 -31.15 -100.71
N LEU A 806 5.32 -31.00 -101.76
CA LEU A 806 5.43 -31.78 -102.99
C LEU A 806 6.50 -31.16 -103.87
N VAL A 807 7.50 -31.94 -104.26
CA VAL A 807 8.65 -31.49 -105.04
C VAL A 807 8.49 -31.83 -106.52
N ASP A 808 8.05 -33.05 -106.84
CA ASP A 808 7.81 -33.49 -108.22
C ASP A 808 6.63 -34.47 -108.31
N LEU A 809 5.95 -34.53 -109.47
CA LEU A 809 4.76 -35.34 -109.68
C LEU A 809 4.72 -35.94 -111.10
N GLU A 810 4.74 -37.26 -111.18
CA GLU A 810 4.59 -38.04 -112.41
C GLU A 810 3.21 -38.74 -112.44
N PRO A 811 2.78 -39.33 -113.58
CA PRO A 811 1.47 -39.96 -113.67
C PRO A 811 1.20 -41.07 -112.63
N THR A 812 2.25 -41.73 -112.14
CA THR A 812 2.15 -42.83 -111.16
C THR A 812 3.04 -42.67 -109.93
N THR A 813 3.75 -41.55 -109.79
CA THR A 813 4.68 -41.32 -108.66
C THR A 813 4.63 -39.86 -108.18
N ALA A 814 4.92 -39.61 -106.90
CA ALA A 814 5.05 -38.27 -106.32
C ALA A 814 6.29 -38.20 -105.42
N TYR A 815 7.15 -37.20 -105.61
CA TYR A 815 8.32 -36.94 -104.77
C TYR A 815 8.00 -35.85 -103.76
N ILE A 816 8.12 -36.15 -102.47
CA ILE A 816 7.79 -35.24 -101.36
C ILE A 816 9.01 -35.01 -100.44
N GLU A 817 9.05 -33.84 -99.81
CA GLU A 817 10.07 -33.43 -98.83
C GLU A 817 9.42 -32.88 -97.55
N TRP A 818 10.02 -33.11 -96.38
CA TRP A 818 9.63 -32.50 -95.11
C TRP A 818 10.84 -32.24 -94.20
N VAL A 819 10.63 -31.51 -93.11
CA VAL A 819 11.61 -31.26 -92.05
C VAL A 819 11.19 -32.04 -90.80
N ALA A 820 12.18 -32.63 -90.13
CA ALA A 820 12.00 -33.34 -88.87
C ALA A 820 11.25 -32.48 -87.82
N PRO A 821 10.52 -33.09 -86.88
CA PRO A 821 9.85 -32.35 -85.83
C PRO A 821 10.87 -31.63 -84.93
N MET A 822 10.52 -30.41 -84.51
CA MET A 822 11.39 -29.59 -83.65
C MET A 822 11.50 -30.17 -82.24
N ASP A 823 10.46 -30.85 -81.74
CA ASP A 823 10.52 -31.61 -80.50
C ASP A 823 10.50 -33.11 -80.81
N SER A 824 11.59 -33.81 -80.51
CA SER A 824 11.69 -35.26 -80.66
C SER A 824 10.96 -36.01 -79.53
N GLY A 825 10.51 -35.31 -78.49
CA GLY A 825 9.87 -35.92 -77.34
C GLY A 825 10.83 -36.61 -76.37
N GLY A 826 12.15 -36.49 -76.60
CA GLY A 826 13.20 -36.91 -75.66
C GLY A 826 13.95 -38.17 -76.04
N ASN A 827 13.55 -38.82 -77.14
CA ASN A 827 14.23 -39.96 -77.73
C ASN A 827 14.57 -39.67 -79.19
N SER A 828 15.59 -40.36 -79.71
CA SER A 828 15.85 -40.40 -81.15
C SER A 828 14.62 -40.93 -81.90
N LEU A 829 14.19 -40.20 -82.92
CA LEU A 829 13.11 -40.63 -83.81
C LEU A 829 13.50 -41.94 -84.49
N THR A 830 12.57 -42.88 -84.58
CA THR A 830 12.84 -44.23 -85.10
C THR A 830 12.42 -44.40 -86.55
N ASN A 831 11.33 -43.75 -86.95
CA ASN A 831 10.72 -43.92 -88.26
C ASN A 831 9.78 -42.75 -88.60
N TYR A 832 9.63 -42.51 -89.89
CA TYR A 832 8.55 -41.70 -90.46
C TYR A 832 7.62 -42.61 -91.25
N VAL A 833 6.31 -42.36 -91.12
CA VAL A 833 5.26 -43.01 -91.90
C VAL A 833 4.61 -41.93 -92.76
N VAL A 834 4.58 -42.16 -94.07
CA VAL A 834 3.84 -41.32 -95.01
C VAL A 834 2.48 -41.96 -95.22
N GLU A 835 1.42 -41.26 -94.82
CA GLU A 835 0.05 -41.71 -94.97
C GLU A 835 -0.60 -41.06 -96.19
N LEU A 836 -1.19 -41.88 -97.04
CA LEU A 836 -1.87 -41.48 -98.27
C LEU A 836 -3.34 -41.83 -98.19
N SER A 837 -4.16 -40.94 -98.73
CA SER A 837 -5.61 -41.10 -98.72
C SER A 837 -6.24 -40.70 -100.05
N THR A 838 -6.98 -41.62 -100.68
CA THR A 838 -7.93 -41.30 -101.76
C THR A 838 -9.30 -41.03 -101.13
N GLY A 839 -9.78 -39.79 -101.22
CA GLY A 839 -11.08 -39.43 -100.67
C GLY A 839 -11.23 -39.47 -99.14
N GLY A 840 -10.14 -39.54 -98.35
CA GLY A 840 -10.17 -39.39 -96.88
C GLY A 840 -10.00 -40.66 -96.03
N GLY A 841 -9.79 -41.85 -96.61
CA GLY A 841 -9.45 -43.08 -95.86
C GLY A 841 -7.96 -43.23 -95.48
N THR A 842 -7.69 -43.87 -94.34
CA THR A 842 -6.34 -44.17 -93.80
C THR A 842 -5.97 -45.62 -94.10
N LEU A 843 -4.94 -45.90 -94.92
CA LEU A 843 -4.10 -47.12 -94.90
C LEU A 843 -3.25 -47.20 -96.18
N PHE A 844 -1.91 -47.12 -96.04
CA PHE A 844 -0.85 -47.90 -96.74
C PHE A 844 0.53 -47.47 -96.18
N ASP A 845 1.43 -48.44 -95.92
CA ASP A 845 2.72 -48.27 -95.25
C ASP A 845 3.87 -48.05 -96.25
N GLN A 846 4.48 -46.87 -96.27
CA GLN A 846 5.87 -46.69 -96.73
C GLN A 846 6.69 -46.12 -95.57
N GLN A 847 7.57 -46.96 -95.02
CA GLN A 847 8.44 -46.60 -93.91
C GLN A 847 9.76 -46.03 -94.43
N VAL A 848 10.17 -44.89 -93.88
CA VAL A 848 11.50 -44.30 -94.14
C VAL A 848 12.26 -44.26 -92.82
N SER A 849 13.47 -44.83 -92.84
CA SER A 849 14.41 -44.74 -91.72
C SER A 849 15.10 -43.37 -91.73
N PRO A 850 15.16 -42.64 -90.59
CA PRO A 850 15.68 -41.27 -90.56
C PRO A 850 17.19 -41.16 -90.84
N PRO A 851 17.66 -39.99 -91.32
CA PRO A 851 19.02 -39.50 -91.07
C PRO A 851 19.18 -39.03 -89.61
N SER A 852 20.41 -39.03 -89.09
CA SER A 852 20.75 -38.71 -87.70
C SER A 852 20.73 -37.21 -87.32
N ASP A 853 20.15 -36.33 -88.14
CA ASP A 853 20.17 -34.86 -87.94
C ASP A 853 18.76 -34.26 -88.08
N PRO A 854 18.22 -33.57 -87.05
CA PRO A 854 16.91 -32.90 -87.12
C PRO A 854 16.85 -31.74 -88.13
N SER A 855 18.00 -31.28 -88.63
CA SER A 855 18.11 -30.28 -89.71
C SER A 855 17.87 -30.87 -91.10
N ALA A 856 17.84 -32.20 -91.23
CA ALA A 856 17.80 -32.86 -92.51
C ALA A 856 16.44 -32.67 -93.19
N ARG A 857 16.46 -32.18 -94.44
CA ARG A 857 15.34 -32.36 -95.36
C ARG A 857 15.23 -33.85 -95.65
N ILE A 858 14.11 -34.44 -95.24
CA ILE A 858 13.80 -35.85 -95.45
C ILE A 858 12.91 -35.92 -96.68
N SER A 859 13.17 -36.87 -97.58
CA SER A 859 12.43 -37.01 -98.82
C SER A 859 12.09 -38.45 -99.12
N THR A 860 10.98 -38.69 -99.81
CA THR A 860 10.68 -40.01 -100.37
C THR A 860 9.85 -39.90 -101.65
N THR A 861 9.90 -40.94 -102.48
CA THR A 861 9.03 -41.10 -103.64
C THR A 861 7.91 -42.07 -103.30
N ILE A 862 6.69 -41.55 -103.41
CA ILE A 862 5.44 -42.30 -103.33
C ILE A 862 5.21 -42.94 -104.70
N ASN A 863 5.08 -44.26 -104.76
CA ASN A 863 4.90 -45.00 -106.00
C ASN A 863 3.48 -45.60 -106.09
N GLY A 864 3.04 -45.96 -107.30
CA GLY A 864 1.77 -46.65 -107.52
C GLY A 864 0.54 -45.75 -107.47
N LEU A 865 0.71 -44.45 -107.71
CA LEU A 865 -0.40 -43.51 -107.83
C LEU A 865 -1.20 -43.77 -109.10
N THR A 866 -2.50 -43.48 -109.05
CA THR A 866 -3.37 -43.58 -110.22
C THR A 866 -3.42 -42.24 -110.95
N PRO A 867 -3.20 -42.22 -112.29
CA PRO A 867 -3.27 -40.97 -113.05
C PRO A 867 -4.62 -40.27 -112.88
N GLN A 868 -4.59 -38.95 -112.72
CA GLN A 868 -5.77 -38.08 -112.54
C GLN A 868 -6.60 -38.31 -111.26
N THR A 869 -6.04 -38.97 -110.23
CA THR A 869 -6.70 -39.14 -108.91
C THR A 869 -6.14 -38.15 -107.88
N GLN A 870 -7.00 -37.58 -107.03
CA GLN A 870 -6.59 -36.68 -105.94
C GLN A 870 -6.21 -37.47 -104.68
N TYR A 871 -5.08 -37.11 -104.08
CA TYR A 871 -4.56 -37.68 -102.84
C TYR A 871 -4.37 -36.60 -101.77
N SER A 872 -4.63 -36.95 -100.50
CA SER A 872 -4.14 -36.20 -99.34
C SER A 872 -2.95 -36.94 -98.73
N VAL A 873 -1.91 -36.19 -98.35
CA VAL A 873 -0.66 -36.74 -97.80
C VAL A 873 -0.41 -36.15 -96.42
N ALA A 874 -0.18 -37.01 -95.43
CA ALA A 874 0.31 -36.64 -94.12
C ALA A 874 1.60 -37.40 -93.82
N VAL A 875 2.49 -36.78 -93.04
CA VAL A 875 3.71 -37.44 -92.55
C VAL A 875 3.65 -37.44 -91.05
N VAL A 876 3.76 -38.63 -90.47
CA VAL A 876 3.82 -38.81 -89.03
C VAL A 876 5.12 -39.47 -88.62
N CYS A 877 5.58 -39.16 -87.42
CA CYS A 877 6.85 -39.62 -86.89
C CYS A 877 6.64 -40.30 -85.54
N SER A 878 7.42 -41.33 -85.29
CA SER A 878 7.41 -42.03 -84.00
C SER A 878 8.83 -42.26 -83.48
N HIS A 879 8.93 -42.48 -82.18
CA HIS A 879 10.09 -43.04 -81.50
C HIS A 879 9.67 -44.30 -80.73
N PHE A 880 10.64 -44.99 -80.10
CA PHE A 880 10.48 -46.33 -79.51
C PHE A 880 9.36 -46.49 -78.46
N CYS A 881 8.67 -45.43 -78.02
CA CYS A 881 7.59 -45.53 -77.04
C CYS A 881 6.17 -45.24 -77.52
N HIS A 882 5.90 -44.57 -78.65
CA HIS A 882 4.51 -44.29 -79.10
C HIS A 882 4.41 -44.09 -80.62
N LYS A 883 3.46 -44.77 -81.28
CA LYS A 883 3.00 -44.43 -82.64
C LYS A 883 1.95 -43.33 -82.51
N HIS A 884 2.17 -42.19 -83.16
CA HIS A 884 1.13 -41.24 -83.49
C HIS A 884 1.14 -41.00 -84.98
#